data_AF-A0A9E3X0L3-F1
#
_entry.id   AF-A0A9E3X0L3-F1
#
_cell.length_a   1.000
_cell.length_b   1.000
_cell.length_c   1.000
_cell.angle_alpha   90.00
_cell.angle_beta   90.00
_cell.angle_gamma   90.00
#
_symmetry.space_group_name_H-M   'P 1'
#
loop_
_entity.id
_entity.type
_entity.pdbx_description
1 polymer ?
#
loop_
_entity_poly.entity_id
_entity_poly.type
_entity_poly.pdbx_seq_one_letter_code
_entity_poly.pdbx_strand_id
1 'polypeptide(L)'
;MRYRAFPRLRSLQHLRTWIHALTVAALLAGLIPPPLVTTGFGHMLPDNAAAPLTETIANLLPEPATALAAPDIPKGGWSLHSVSSEQTSGTPRLAVHSFDGATNTFWHTQFSPSVDPLPHDLQINLGGTYEMDAFRYLTRQTPAVASINGYTAYVSTDGSSWTQVAGGNFANNTSEQRITFAPTVGSYFRLVANSSYDGQFAEVAEINIEGNVAVLAGPGEIMGKVYNDLSYDGMLNGEPGIEGVTVTAVNSGGTFTDITDANGDYSFSGLSGEVRLEFTLPADGSLDYLEPTVAGDTSVQFVDTTNGATANAGFHESANYAQSNPDIITIYIPTGSSTAEASRSLVKFPYTSSGISPQTTSANTSNTTQVASFTQIGTTWGLAYARTTRKAYSAAFLKRHSGLISGQGNELGNIWVSDVDTNSTQHFLNVSPTINVGSIGNDASRGINGNRAVPSQDVAAFTQVGKIGLGDIDISADEQTLYVISLNSKELVSIDIATKAVSAVTIPDPGCTGGEWRPFGLDVYRGDIYVGGICDGSATPDVQNSPNLDATIYRYDGSTFTNTLTFDLDYPKGSLYGGANWPWYTWINSWPSPDYSRPQPILSDIDFDDSGNMLIAFMDRYGHQAGYYNYQLNGSFKSSWEVVAGGDILMACPNASGLFQLESNGACGGASGGGVGNNQGPGGGEYFNDRYVQASGSGHWETSNGALALLPGSDDMILNSMNPVDGGDQDNFRAGGPAWYSLTSGNKTRGFHVFRDRNVPSGTGAVGKGHGMGDIELLLDPAPIEIGNRVWNDANGDGIQDPDETSIQGVVVTLHNAAGAQIASVTTNSDGEYFFSNAASGPQSGGHAQYNVNGLTTNTQGYEVRIANAEGGTQQSVLNGLFVTAANSGANANGDLNDSDAMLSGTTAVVAFDTGGPGVNNHSYDFGFSPLQPADPATLQIVKVVEGGTVSDPFTVTVTGPNGYNTTVNVVAGTPTALANLEAGQYTVVEASPAASIA
;
A
#
# COMPACT_ATOMS: atom_id res chain seq x y z
N MET A 1 52.33 -40.00 29.96
CA MET A 1 53.54 -39.87 29.11
C MET A 1 53.11 -39.89 27.65
N ARG A 2 53.49 -38.82 26.92
CA ARG A 2 53.80 -38.73 25.48
C ARG A 2 52.88 -39.33 24.38
N TYR A 3 52.39 -38.39 23.56
CA TYR A 3 52.50 -38.29 22.09
C TYR A 3 51.54 -39.01 21.11
N ARG A 4 50.76 -38.14 20.42
CA ARG A 4 50.53 -37.96 18.96
C ARG A 4 49.84 -39.05 18.10
N ALA A 5 48.60 -38.70 17.73
CA ALA A 5 48.09 -38.34 16.38
C ALA A 5 48.17 -39.31 15.17
N PHE A 6 46.96 -39.77 14.75
CA PHE A 6 46.32 -39.85 13.39
C PHE A 6 47.08 -40.49 12.18
N PRO A 7 46.43 -40.94 11.05
CA PRO A 7 45.02 -40.79 10.61
C PRO A 7 44.32 -41.98 9.86
N ARG A 8 42.97 -41.83 9.71
CA ARG A 8 42.04 -42.09 8.57
C ARG A 8 41.82 -43.49 7.90
N LEU A 9 40.50 -43.81 7.80
CA LEU A 9 39.68 -44.31 6.66
C LEU A 9 39.19 -45.79 6.58
N ARG A 10 37.84 -45.89 6.45
CA ARG A 10 36.95 -46.84 5.73
C ARG A 10 36.55 -48.24 6.29
N SER A 11 35.29 -48.29 6.75
CA SER A 11 34.14 -49.13 6.32
C SER A 11 34.11 -50.68 6.39
N LEU A 12 32.98 -51.16 6.96
CA LEU A 12 32.11 -52.32 6.63
C LEU A 12 32.26 -53.70 7.34
N GLN A 13 31.15 -54.04 8.03
CA GLN A 13 30.36 -55.30 8.10
C GLN A 13 30.85 -56.58 8.84
N HIS A 14 30.09 -56.99 9.89
CA HIS A 14 29.09 -58.11 9.92
C HIS A 14 28.72 -58.47 11.39
N LEU A 15 27.46 -58.39 11.85
CA LEU A 15 26.30 -59.30 11.74
C LEU A 15 26.17 -60.36 12.87
N ARG A 16 25.07 -60.31 13.66
CA ARG A 16 24.15 -61.42 14.07
C ARG A 16 23.23 -61.00 15.25
N THR A 17 21.92 -60.77 15.02
CA THR A 17 20.71 -61.64 15.31
C THR A 17 20.40 -61.83 16.81
N TRP A 18 19.21 -61.56 17.36
CA TRP A 18 17.87 -62.23 17.33
C TRP A 18 16.85 -61.37 18.14
N ILE A 19 15.55 -61.66 18.33
CA ILE A 19 14.34 -61.74 17.47
C ILE A 19 13.07 -61.74 18.42
N HIS A 20 11.95 -61.10 18.02
CA HIS A 20 10.51 -61.27 18.46
C HIS A 20 10.07 -60.94 19.93
N ALA A 21 8.83 -60.57 20.30
CA ALA A 21 7.61 -60.02 19.67
C ALA A 21 6.48 -59.79 20.75
N LEU A 22 5.55 -58.86 20.47
CA LEU A 22 4.08 -58.86 20.75
C LEU A 22 3.43 -58.64 22.16
N THR A 23 2.59 -57.57 22.22
CA THR A 23 1.16 -57.44 22.66
C THR A 23 0.63 -57.47 24.13
N VAL A 24 -0.17 -56.42 24.44
CA VAL A 24 -1.58 -56.40 24.96
C VAL A 24 -1.92 -56.45 26.49
N ALA A 25 -2.89 -55.57 26.85
CA ALA A 25 -4.00 -55.65 27.83
C ALA A 25 -3.92 -55.06 29.26
N ALA A 26 -4.86 -54.13 29.44
CA ALA A 26 -5.65 -53.62 30.56
C ALA A 26 -6.04 -54.52 31.78
N LEU A 27 -6.43 -53.79 32.84
CA LEU A 27 -7.51 -53.98 33.84
C LEU A 27 -7.16 -54.24 35.33
N LEU A 28 -7.78 -53.36 36.14
CA LEU A 28 -8.61 -53.57 37.36
C LEU A 28 -8.04 -53.43 38.79
N ALA A 29 -8.66 -52.46 39.49
CA ALA A 29 -9.19 -52.42 40.87
C ALA A 29 -8.22 -52.64 42.05
N GLY A 30 -8.28 -51.93 43.18
CA GLY A 30 -9.23 -50.99 43.77
C GLY A 30 -9.01 -51.02 45.30
N LEU A 31 -9.39 -49.98 46.05
CA LEU A 31 -9.94 -50.03 47.43
C LEU A 31 -10.11 -48.61 48.04
N ILE A 32 -11.36 -48.36 48.43
CA ILE A 32 -12.01 -47.28 49.24
C ILE A 32 -11.73 -47.60 50.76
N PRO A 33 -11.85 -46.73 51.83
CA PRO A 33 -12.89 -45.71 52.13
C PRO A 33 -12.51 -44.35 52.83
N PRO A 34 -13.53 -43.46 53.07
CA PRO A 34 -13.51 -42.02 53.45
C PRO A 34 -13.72 -41.84 54.99
N PRO A 35 -14.29 -40.76 55.63
CA PRO A 35 -14.92 -39.49 55.18
C PRO A 35 -14.63 -38.20 55.99
N LEU A 36 -15.18 -37.05 55.56
CA LEU A 36 -16.03 -36.23 56.43
C LEU A 36 -17.02 -35.36 55.61
N VAL A 37 -18.22 -35.24 56.16
CA VAL A 37 -19.48 -34.70 55.63
C VAL A 37 -19.75 -33.34 56.31
N THR A 38 -20.48 -32.42 55.67
CA THR A 38 -21.82 -31.86 56.03
C THR A 38 -21.90 -30.43 55.50
N THR A 39 -22.98 -29.77 55.06
CA THR A 39 -24.45 -29.94 54.78
C THR A 39 -24.90 -28.53 54.31
N GLY A 40 -25.92 -28.23 53.50
CA GLY A 40 -26.98 -28.98 52.82
C GLY A 40 -28.11 -28.01 52.33
N PHE A 41 -29.00 -28.55 51.48
CA PHE A 41 -30.40 -28.14 51.17
C PHE A 41 -30.68 -26.79 50.45
N GLY A 42 -31.64 -26.65 49.52
CA GLY A 42 -32.71 -27.55 49.04
C GLY A 42 -33.56 -26.92 47.90
N HIS A 43 -34.32 -27.80 47.26
CA HIS A 43 -35.33 -27.65 46.19
C HIS A 43 -36.43 -26.58 46.43
N MET A 44 -36.92 -25.92 45.36
CA MET A 44 -38.36 -25.76 44.97
C MET A 44 -38.59 -24.64 43.94
N LEU A 45 -39.28 -24.96 42.83
CA LEU A 45 -40.05 -24.03 41.99
C LEU A 45 -41.39 -23.70 42.69
N PRO A 46 -42.09 -22.59 42.34
CA PRO A 46 -43.23 -22.75 41.42
C PRO A 46 -43.55 -21.57 40.46
N ASP A 47 -44.04 -21.95 39.27
CA ASP A 47 -45.23 -21.49 38.51
C ASP A 47 -45.66 -20.00 38.37
N ASN A 48 -45.69 -19.60 37.09
CA ASN A 48 -46.83 -19.10 36.28
C ASN A 48 -47.51 -17.74 36.55
N ALA A 49 -47.33 -16.83 35.58
CA ALA A 49 -48.39 -16.01 34.95
C ALA A 49 -47.93 -15.65 33.51
N ALA A 50 -48.36 -16.37 32.46
CA ALA A 50 -49.54 -16.13 31.62
C ALA A 50 -49.48 -14.91 30.64
N ALA A 51 -48.86 -15.15 29.46
CA ALA A 51 -49.24 -14.81 28.05
C ALA A 51 -49.55 -13.34 27.60
N PRO A 52 -49.52 -13.00 26.28
CA PRO A 52 -49.18 -13.81 25.10
C PRO A 52 -48.08 -13.24 24.19
N LEU A 53 -47.57 -14.13 23.33
CA LEU A 53 -46.71 -13.87 22.18
C LEU A 53 -47.51 -13.17 21.06
N THR A 54 -46.94 -12.11 20.51
CA THR A 54 -47.19 -11.64 19.15
C THR A 54 -45.87 -11.71 18.39
N GLU A 55 -45.91 -12.40 17.26
CA GLU A 55 -44.82 -12.56 16.30
C GLU A 55 -44.25 -11.21 15.87
N THR A 56 -42.92 -11.09 15.93
CA THR A 56 -42.17 -10.35 14.92
C THR A 56 -40.98 -11.22 14.52
N ILE A 57 -41.06 -11.74 13.32
CA ILE A 57 -39.93 -12.37 12.61
C ILE A 57 -38.89 -11.27 12.43
N ALA A 58 -37.78 -11.37 13.16
CA ALA A 58 -36.60 -10.54 12.96
C ALA A 58 -35.41 -11.49 12.77
N ASN A 59 -35.01 -11.62 11.50
CA ASN A 59 -33.67 -11.88 11.00
C ASN A 59 -32.78 -12.76 11.88
N LEU A 60 -32.85 -14.07 11.61
CA LEU A 60 -31.65 -14.90 11.62
C LEU A 60 -30.73 -14.35 10.53
N LEU A 61 -29.86 -13.42 10.89
CA LEU A 61 -28.65 -13.15 10.11
C LEU A 61 -27.83 -14.45 10.11
N PRO A 62 -27.39 -14.96 8.96
CA PRO A 62 -26.38 -16.01 8.97
C PRO A 62 -25.11 -15.41 9.59
N GLU A 63 -24.52 -16.15 10.54
CA GLU A 63 -23.14 -15.99 10.97
C GLU A 63 -22.24 -15.80 9.74
N PRO A 64 -21.15 -15.00 9.80
CA PRO A 64 -20.19 -14.93 8.71
C PRO A 64 -19.68 -16.36 8.46
N ALA A 65 -20.03 -16.90 7.31
CA ALA A 65 -19.55 -18.21 6.91
C ALA A 65 -18.03 -18.10 6.85
N THR A 66 -17.32 -18.80 7.74
CA THR A 66 -15.99 -19.28 7.41
C THR A 66 -16.11 -19.92 6.03
N ALA A 67 -15.52 -19.32 4.99
CA ALA A 67 -15.60 -19.82 3.64
C ALA A 67 -15.20 -21.30 3.66
N LEU A 68 -16.19 -22.18 3.51
CA LEU A 68 -15.94 -23.59 3.28
C LEU A 68 -15.13 -23.65 1.99
N ALA A 69 -14.06 -24.45 1.96
CA ALA A 69 -13.32 -24.72 0.73
C ALA A 69 -14.34 -25.07 -0.38
N ALA A 70 -14.21 -24.43 -1.54
CA ALA A 70 -15.11 -24.62 -2.66
C ALA A 70 -15.22 -26.13 -3.00
N PRO A 71 -16.41 -26.60 -3.41
CA PRO A 71 -16.60 -28.01 -3.70
C PRO A 71 -15.80 -28.44 -4.94
N ASP A 72 -15.48 -29.74 -5.03
CA ASP A 72 -14.96 -30.31 -6.28
C ASP A 72 -16.01 -30.17 -7.39
N ILE A 73 -15.60 -29.63 -8.54
CA ILE A 73 -16.43 -29.56 -9.73
C ILE A 73 -16.76 -31.00 -10.18
N PRO A 74 -18.04 -31.35 -10.36
CA PRO A 74 -18.43 -32.70 -10.75
C PRO A 74 -17.85 -33.13 -12.11
N LYS A 75 -17.03 -34.18 -12.11
CA LYS A 75 -16.42 -34.78 -13.32
C LYS A 75 -17.41 -35.37 -14.31
N GLY A 76 -18.69 -35.52 -13.94
CA GLY A 76 -19.72 -36.13 -14.79
C GLY A 76 -20.00 -35.39 -16.09
N GLY A 77 -19.66 -34.10 -16.18
CA GLY A 77 -19.75 -33.29 -17.39
C GLY A 77 -18.44 -33.14 -18.17
N TRP A 78 -17.33 -33.67 -17.65
CA TRP A 78 -16.01 -33.39 -18.20
C TRP A 78 -15.74 -34.16 -19.49
N SER A 79 -15.04 -33.51 -20.41
CA SER A 79 -14.56 -34.14 -21.64
C SER A 79 -13.17 -33.62 -22.01
N LEU A 80 -12.40 -34.45 -22.72
CA LEU A 80 -11.11 -34.03 -23.25
C LEU A 80 -11.36 -32.98 -24.34
N HIS A 81 -10.83 -31.77 -24.14
CA HIS A 81 -10.84 -30.75 -25.17
C HIS A 81 -9.68 -30.97 -26.15
N SER A 82 -8.45 -31.08 -25.64
CA SER A 82 -7.27 -31.43 -26.42
C SER A 82 -6.13 -31.94 -25.51
N VAL A 83 -5.12 -32.58 -26.11
CA VAL A 83 -3.88 -33.01 -25.43
C VAL A 83 -2.72 -32.98 -26.43
N SER A 84 -1.53 -32.54 -26.01
CA SER A 84 -0.33 -32.52 -26.88
C SER A 84 0.12 -33.93 -27.29
N SER A 85 0.03 -34.88 -26.36
CA SER A 85 0.62 -36.21 -26.49
C SER A 85 -0.02 -37.18 -25.50
N GLU A 86 -0.28 -38.41 -25.94
CA GLU A 86 -0.76 -39.48 -25.07
C GLU A 86 -0.29 -40.84 -25.59
N GLN A 87 -0.04 -41.79 -24.68
CA GLN A 87 0.34 -43.14 -25.07
C GLN A 87 -0.88 -43.91 -25.58
N THR A 88 -0.94 -44.13 -26.90
CA THR A 88 -2.01 -44.88 -27.56
C THR A 88 -1.62 -46.32 -27.92
N SER A 89 -0.33 -46.63 -28.02
CA SER A 89 0.15 -47.97 -28.39
C SER A 89 0.46 -48.84 -27.15
N GLY A 90 0.31 -50.17 -27.26
CA GLY A 90 0.49 -51.07 -26.12
C GLY A 90 -0.69 -51.02 -25.16
N THR A 91 -0.45 -50.80 -23.85
CA THR A 91 -1.53 -50.55 -22.89
C THR A 91 -1.78 -49.04 -22.83
N PRO A 92 -2.93 -48.53 -23.31
CA PRO A 92 -3.14 -47.09 -23.42
C PRO A 92 -3.06 -46.37 -22.06
N ARG A 93 -2.56 -45.13 -22.08
CA ARG A 93 -2.52 -44.18 -20.95
C ARG A 93 -3.05 -42.84 -21.43
N LEU A 94 -4.34 -42.85 -21.74
CA LEU A 94 -5.03 -41.76 -22.41
C LEU A 94 -5.20 -40.57 -21.47
N ALA A 95 -5.35 -39.37 -22.06
CA ALA A 95 -5.59 -38.13 -21.34
C ALA A 95 -6.82 -38.19 -20.42
N VAL A 96 -7.88 -38.87 -20.86
CA VAL A 96 -9.11 -39.05 -20.06
C VAL A 96 -8.91 -39.77 -18.73
N HIS A 97 -7.82 -40.55 -18.58
CA HIS A 97 -7.50 -41.18 -17.31
C HIS A 97 -7.05 -40.20 -16.24
N SER A 98 -6.73 -38.96 -16.61
CA SER A 98 -6.39 -37.93 -15.62
C SER A 98 -7.60 -37.34 -14.91
N PHE A 99 -8.82 -37.67 -15.32
CA PHE A 99 -10.06 -37.16 -14.72
C PHE A 99 -11.17 -38.22 -14.74
N ASP A 100 -10.82 -39.50 -14.64
CA ASP A 100 -11.79 -40.59 -14.57
C ASP A 100 -12.20 -40.95 -13.12
N GLY A 101 -11.56 -40.33 -12.13
CA GLY A 101 -11.83 -40.54 -10.71
C GLY A 101 -11.08 -41.74 -10.11
N ALA A 102 -10.18 -42.39 -10.86
CA ALA A 102 -9.49 -43.60 -10.45
C ALA A 102 -7.99 -43.35 -10.28
N THR A 103 -7.51 -43.31 -9.04
CA THR A 103 -6.09 -43.05 -8.72
C THR A 103 -5.11 -44.15 -9.17
N ASN A 104 -5.60 -45.23 -9.81
CA ASN A 104 -4.81 -46.34 -10.33
C ASN A 104 -4.70 -46.36 -11.86
N THR A 105 -5.45 -45.50 -12.56
CA THR A 105 -5.24 -45.14 -13.96
C THR A 105 -4.45 -43.83 -14.01
N PHE A 106 -3.90 -43.50 -15.17
CA PHE A 106 -3.15 -42.26 -15.38
C PHE A 106 -3.02 -41.94 -16.87
N TRP A 107 -2.99 -40.65 -17.18
CA TRP A 107 -2.46 -40.12 -18.42
C TRP A 107 -0.95 -40.21 -18.41
N HIS A 108 -0.37 -40.57 -19.56
CA HIS A 108 1.07 -40.52 -19.78
C HIS A 108 1.31 -40.08 -21.23
N THR A 109 2.27 -39.18 -21.42
CA THR A 109 2.67 -38.73 -22.77
C THR A 109 3.31 -39.86 -23.56
N GLN A 110 3.35 -39.75 -24.89
CA GLN A 110 3.76 -40.86 -25.74
C GLN A 110 5.22 -41.28 -25.47
N PHE A 111 5.44 -42.58 -25.22
CA PHE A 111 6.77 -43.19 -25.11
C PHE A 111 7.04 -44.24 -26.21
N SER A 112 6.01 -44.65 -26.96
CA SER A 112 6.13 -45.57 -28.09
C SER A 112 5.08 -45.28 -29.16
N PRO A 113 5.43 -45.23 -30.46
CA PRO A 113 6.73 -45.63 -31.06
C PRO A 113 7.85 -44.59 -30.94
N SER A 114 7.52 -43.33 -30.61
CA SER A 114 8.46 -42.25 -30.38
C SER A 114 8.10 -41.46 -29.12
N VAL A 115 9.10 -40.78 -28.58
CA VAL A 115 8.94 -39.84 -27.46
C VAL A 115 8.69 -38.44 -28.03
N ASP A 116 7.62 -37.80 -27.58
CA ASP A 116 7.36 -36.39 -27.89
C ASP A 116 8.07 -35.50 -26.84
N PRO A 117 8.72 -34.39 -27.23
CA PRO A 117 9.43 -33.54 -26.29
C PRO A 117 8.48 -32.63 -25.49
N LEU A 118 8.88 -32.29 -24.26
CA LEU A 118 8.29 -31.22 -23.45
C LEU A 118 8.38 -29.85 -24.18
N PRO A 119 7.48 -28.89 -23.88
CA PRO A 119 6.39 -28.96 -22.91
C PRO A 119 5.19 -29.79 -23.42
N HIS A 120 4.37 -30.28 -22.48
CA HIS A 120 3.15 -31.03 -22.79
C HIS A 120 1.92 -30.34 -22.22
N ASP A 121 0.79 -30.41 -22.92
CA ASP A 121 -0.46 -29.78 -22.50
C ASP A 121 -1.63 -30.77 -22.44
N LEU A 122 -2.49 -30.57 -21.43
CA LEU A 122 -3.74 -31.29 -21.20
C LEU A 122 -4.87 -30.27 -21.02
N GLN A 123 -5.91 -30.33 -21.85
CA GLN A 123 -7.03 -29.40 -21.84
C GLN A 123 -8.35 -30.14 -21.63
N ILE A 124 -9.13 -29.68 -20.67
CA ILE A 124 -10.37 -30.32 -20.21
C ILE A 124 -11.51 -29.32 -20.37
N ASN A 125 -12.60 -29.73 -21.02
CA ASN A 125 -13.88 -29.04 -20.97
C ASN A 125 -14.66 -29.55 -19.76
N LEU A 126 -15.12 -28.67 -18.88
CA LEU A 126 -15.76 -29.01 -17.61
C LEU A 126 -17.27 -29.28 -17.74
N GLY A 127 -17.86 -29.03 -18.92
CA GLY A 127 -19.28 -29.28 -19.19
C GLY A 127 -20.24 -28.25 -18.59
N GLY A 128 -19.72 -27.15 -18.06
CA GLY A 128 -20.44 -25.99 -17.52
C GLY A 128 -19.46 -24.86 -17.22
N THR A 129 -19.99 -23.67 -16.91
CA THR A 129 -19.18 -22.53 -16.49
C THR A 129 -19.10 -22.50 -14.97
N TYR A 130 -17.87 -22.41 -14.46
CA TYR A 130 -17.57 -22.41 -13.03
C TYR A 130 -16.62 -21.28 -12.70
N GLU A 131 -16.77 -20.73 -11.51
CA GLU A 131 -15.77 -19.89 -10.86
C GLU A 131 -14.82 -20.82 -10.09
N MET A 132 -13.61 -20.99 -10.62
CA MET A 132 -12.61 -21.94 -10.13
C MET A 132 -11.58 -21.23 -9.27
N ASP A 133 -11.22 -21.77 -8.12
CA ASP A 133 -10.28 -21.14 -7.17
C ASP A 133 -9.14 -22.08 -6.73
N ALA A 134 -9.20 -23.37 -7.09
CA ALA A 134 -8.11 -24.30 -6.86
C ALA A 134 -8.15 -25.49 -7.81
N PHE A 135 -7.00 -26.15 -7.95
CA PHE A 135 -6.91 -27.47 -8.56
C PHE A 135 -5.97 -28.35 -7.75
N ARG A 136 -6.19 -29.66 -7.83
CA ARG A 136 -5.35 -30.66 -7.16
C ARG A 136 -4.72 -31.58 -8.19
N TYR A 137 -3.40 -31.72 -8.12
CA TYR A 137 -2.60 -32.61 -8.93
C TYR A 137 -2.23 -33.87 -8.14
N LEU A 138 -2.59 -35.03 -8.68
CA LEU A 138 -2.14 -36.32 -8.20
C LEU A 138 -1.27 -36.99 -9.26
N THR A 139 0.00 -37.22 -8.93
CA THR A 139 0.88 -38.02 -9.78
C THR A 139 0.57 -39.52 -9.69
N ARG A 140 1.16 -40.30 -10.59
CA ARG A 140 1.06 -41.76 -10.62
C ARG A 140 1.48 -42.40 -9.29
N GLN A 141 0.65 -43.31 -8.78
CA GLN A 141 0.84 -43.96 -7.48
C GLN A 141 1.86 -45.12 -7.48
N THR A 142 2.56 -45.36 -8.60
CA THR A 142 3.58 -46.41 -8.76
C THR A 142 4.72 -45.85 -9.59
N PRO A 143 5.98 -46.21 -9.30
CA PRO A 143 7.07 -45.23 -9.15
C PRO A 143 6.96 -44.04 -10.11
N ALA A 144 6.75 -42.86 -9.54
CA ALA A 144 6.36 -41.62 -10.21
C ALA A 144 7.54 -40.90 -10.90
N VAL A 145 8.25 -41.61 -11.77
CA VAL A 145 9.48 -41.11 -12.42
C VAL A 145 9.22 -39.96 -13.40
N ALA A 146 8.02 -39.89 -13.99
CA ALA A 146 7.63 -38.88 -14.98
C ALA A 146 6.75 -37.77 -14.37
N SER A 147 6.78 -37.61 -13.04
CA SER A 147 6.02 -36.56 -12.34
C SER A 147 6.38 -35.18 -12.90
N ILE A 148 5.35 -34.34 -13.07
CA ILE A 148 5.53 -32.96 -13.47
C ILE A 148 6.34 -32.24 -12.38
N ASN A 149 7.34 -31.46 -12.80
CA ASN A 149 8.08 -30.57 -11.94
C ASN A 149 7.53 -29.15 -12.14
N GLY A 150 8.00 -28.43 -13.16
CA GLY A 150 7.47 -27.11 -13.50
C GLY A 150 6.14 -27.21 -14.25
N TYR A 151 5.14 -26.41 -13.87
CA TYR A 151 3.84 -26.33 -14.51
C TYR A 151 3.34 -24.90 -14.71
N THR A 152 2.39 -24.74 -15.64
CA THR A 152 1.52 -23.56 -15.75
C THR A 152 0.08 -24.03 -15.94
N ALA A 153 -0.87 -23.41 -15.26
CA ALA A 153 -2.31 -23.69 -15.36
C ALA A 153 -3.06 -22.49 -15.95
N TYR A 154 -4.07 -22.77 -16.76
CA TYR A 154 -4.91 -21.77 -17.41
C TYR A 154 -6.39 -22.12 -17.31
N VAL A 155 -7.24 -21.10 -17.33
CA VAL A 155 -8.70 -21.20 -17.42
C VAL A 155 -9.16 -20.46 -18.67
N SER A 156 -10.26 -20.92 -19.27
CA SER A 156 -10.84 -20.30 -20.47
C SER A 156 -12.36 -20.44 -20.47
N THR A 157 -13.07 -19.44 -20.98
CA THR A 157 -14.53 -19.45 -21.20
C THR A 157 -14.90 -20.07 -22.54
N ASP A 158 -14.06 -19.93 -23.57
CA ASP A 158 -14.33 -20.29 -24.97
C ASP A 158 -13.53 -21.52 -25.47
N GLY A 159 -12.46 -21.90 -24.77
CA GLY A 159 -11.52 -22.96 -25.14
C GLY A 159 -10.42 -22.51 -26.12
N SER A 160 -10.37 -21.23 -26.48
CA SER A 160 -9.38 -20.65 -27.41
C SER A 160 -8.53 -19.55 -26.77
N SER A 161 -9.14 -18.71 -25.93
CA SER A 161 -8.52 -17.59 -25.22
C SER A 161 -8.26 -18.02 -23.79
N TRP A 162 -6.99 -18.00 -23.35
CA TRP A 162 -6.58 -18.63 -22.09
C TRP A 162 -6.00 -17.62 -21.12
N THR A 163 -6.60 -17.53 -19.93
CA THR A 163 -6.09 -16.76 -18.78
C THR A 163 -5.18 -17.67 -17.95
N GLN A 164 -3.95 -17.23 -17.69
CA GLN A 164 -3.04 -17.98 -16.82
C GLN A 164 -3.46 -17.77 -15.36
N VAL A 165 -3.75 -18.84 -14.63
CA VAL A 165 -4.23 -18.76 -13.24
C VAL A 165 -3.20 -19.21 -12.21
N ALA A 166 -2.24 -20.06 -12.58
CA ALA A 166 -1.18 -20.48 -11.67
C ALA A 166 0.08 -20.94 -12.42
N GLY A 167 1.23 -20.89 -11.76
CA GLY A 167 2.47 -21.50 -12.24
C GLY A 167 3.41 -21.79 -11.08
N GLY A 168 4.25 -22.82 -11.21
CA GLY A 168 5.15 -23.20 -10.12
C GLY A 168 5.78 -24.57 -10.31
N ASN A 169 6.16 -25.19 -9.20
CA ASN A 169 6.80 -26.50 -9.16
C ASN A 169 6.03 -27.45 -8.25
N PHE A 170 5.64 -28.63 -8.75
CA PHE A 170 5.16 -29.70 -7.88
C PHE A 170 6.30 -30.41 -7.17
N ALA A 171 6.07 -30.80 -5.91
CA ALA A 171 6.98 -31.64 -5.15
C ALA A 171 7.04 -33.07 -5.71
N ASN A 172 8.23 -33.70 -5.68
CA ASN A 172 8.41 -35.08 -6.14
C ASN A 172 7.96 -36.11 -5.07
N ASN A 173 6.66 -36.27 -4.90
CA ASN A 173 6.09 -37.30 -4.04
C ASN A 173 4.71 -37.75 -4.57
N THR A 174 4.11 -38.75 -3.94
CA THR A 174 2.84 -39.37 -4.37
C THR A 174 1.60 -38.78 -3.69
N SER A 175 1.78 -37.81 -2.79
CA SER A 175 0.67 -37.08 -2.18
C SER A 175 -0.01 -36.19 -3.21
N GLU A 176 -1.33 -36.04 -3.08
CA GLU A 176 -2.08 -35.04 -3.84
C GLU A 176 -1.61 -33.63 -3.42
N GLN A 177 -1.42 -32.75 -4.41
CA GLN A 177 -0.92 -31.40 -4.21
C GLN A 177 -1.99 -30.41 -4.64
N ARG A 178 -2.50 -29.63 -3.68
CA ARG A 178 -3.51 -28.58 -3.92
C ARG A 178 -2.83 -27.26 -4.22
N ILE A 179 -3.24 -26.63 -5.32
CA ILE A 179 -2.80 -25.32 -5.78
C ILE A 179 -4.02 -24.41 -5.78
N THR A 180 -3.98 -23.33 -5.02
CA THR A 180 -4.98 -22.27 -5.04
C THR A 180 -4.60 -21.20 -6.04
N PHE A 181 -5.59 -20.53 -6.59
CA PHE A 181 -5.44 -19.37 -7.46
C PHE A 181 -6.66 -18.45 -7.28
N ALA A 182 -6.59 -17.25 -7.84
CA ALA A 182 -7.71 -16.30 -7.83
C ALA A 182 -8.98 -16.93 -8.43
N PRO A 183 -10.17 -16.75 -7.82
CA PRO A 183 -11.42 -17.20 -8.42
C PRO A 183 -11.54 -16.74 -9.88
N THR A 184 -11.56 -17.68 -10.81
CA THR A 184 -11.55 -17.42 -12.25
C THR A 184 -12.70 -18.14 -12.93
N VAL A 185 -13.54 -17.38 -13.63
CA VAL A 185 -14.68 -17.92 -14.38
C VAL A 185 -14.22 -18.59 -15.67
N GLY A 186 -14.61 -19.86 -15.88
CA GLY A 186 -14.34 -20.56 -17.13
C GLY A 186 -15.12 -21.84 -17.32
N SER A 187 -15.11 -22.35 -18.55
CA SER A 187 -15.65 -23.65 -18.95
C SER A 187 -14.56 -24.67 -19.26
N TYR A 188 -13.30 -24.24 -19.34
CA TYR A 188 -12.16 -25.07 -19.71
C TYR A 188 -11.00 -24.86 -18.75
N PHE A 189 -10.26 -25.93 -18.48
CA PHE A 189 -9.04 -25.92 -17.69
C PHE A 189 -7.89 -26.53 -18.49
N ARG A 190 -6.71 -25.93 -18.42
CA ARG A 190 -5.51 -26.37 -19.13
C ARG A 190 -4.32 -26.46 -18.19
N LEU A 191 -3.68 -27.62 -18.15
CA LEU A 191 -2.41 -27.84 -17.46
C LEU A 191 -1.28 -28.00 -18.49
N VAL A 192 -0.24 -27.18 -18.37
CA VAL A 192 1.00 -27.27 -19.14
C VAL A 192 2.11 -27.79 -18.24
N ALA A 193 2.69 -28.94 -18.58
CA ALA A 193 3.90 -29.46 -17.98
C ALA A 193 5.12 -28.82 -18.68
N ASN A 194 5.71 -27.81 -18.04
CA ASN A 194 6.90 -27.10 -18.52
C ASN A 194 8.16 -27.94 -18.36
N SER A 195 8.23 -28.74 -17.29
CA SER A 195 9.33 -29.69 -17.04
C SER A 195 8.85 -30.86 -16.19
N SER A 196 9.63 -31.94 -16.18
CA SER A 196 9.40 -33.13 -15.35
C SER A 196 10.66 -33.53 -14.59
N TYR A 197 10.52 -34.39 -13.58
CA TYR A 197 11.67 -34.88 -12.81
C TYR A 197 12.60 -35.82 -13.58
N ASP A 198 12.10 -36.50 -14.62
CA ASP A 198 12.92 -37.26 -15.58
C ASP A 198 13.40 -36.44 -16.78
N GLY A 199 12.89 -35.22 -16.95
CA GLY A 199 13.19 -34.31 -18.04
C GLY A 199 12.62 -34.72 -19.40
N GLN A 200 11.68 -35.67 -19.45
CA GLN A 200 11.20 -36.23 -20.72
C GLN A 200 9.68 -36.37 -20.83
N PHE A 201 8.99 -36.89 -19.80
CA PHE A 201 7.57 -37.24 -19.89
C PHE A 201 6.70 -36.45 -18.92
N ALA A 202 5.39 -36.44 -19.14
CA ALA A 202 4.43 -35.97 -18.17
C ALA A 202 3.41 -37.08 -17.84
N GLU A 203 3.09 -37.23 -16.55
CA GLU A 203 2.04 -38.13 -16.08
C GLU A 203 1.12 -37.46 -15.05
N VAL A 204 -0.17 -37.78 -15.15
CA VAL A 204 -1.22 -37.31 -14.23
C VAL A 204 -2.12 -38.50 -13.93
N ALA A 205 -2.20 -38.91 -12.66
CA ALA A 205 -3.16 -39.91 -12.23
C ALA A 205 -4.54 -39.30 -12.09
N GLU A 206 -4.65 -38.20 -11.34
CA GLU A 206 -5.90 -37.47 -11.21
C GLU A 206 -5.64 -35.96 -11.17
N ILE A 207 -6.55 -35.22 -11.78
CA ILE A 207 -6.72 -33.79 -11.60
C ILE A 207 -8.12 -33.53 -11.07
N ASN A 208 -8.22 -32.76 -10.00
CA ASN A 208 -9.48 -32.25 -9.46
C ASN A 208 -9.46 -30.73 -9.58
N ILE A 209 -10.60 -30.12 -9.86
CA ILE A 209 -10.76 -28.66 -9.91
C ILE A 209 -11.84 -28.32 -8.90
N GLU A 210 -11.57 -27.32 -8.07
CA GLU A 210 -12.49 -26.81 -7.05
C GLU A 210 -13.10 -25.51 -7.56
N GLY A 211 -14.38 -25.29 -7.29
CA GLY A 211 -15.09 -24.12 -7.74
C GLY A 211 -16.60 -24.22 -7.61
N ASN A 212 -17.27 -23.08 -7.72
CA ASN A 212 -18.73 -22.98 -7.69
C ASN A 212 -19.28 -22.82 -9.11
N VAL A 213 -20.56 -23.16 -9.32
CA VAL A 213 -21.24 -22.82 -10.57
C VAL A 213 -21.21 -21.30 -10.72
N ALA A 214 -20.68 -20.82 -11.84
CA ALA A 214 -20.59 -19.37 -12.07
C ALA A 214 -22.01 -18.78 -12.20
N VAL A 215 -22.26 -17.70 -11.48
CA VAL A 215 -23.44 -16.86 -11.71
C VAL A 215 -23.08 -15.91 -12.85
N LEU A 216 -23.77 -16.04 -13.97
CA LEU A 216 -23.57 -15.19 -15.15
C LEU A 216 -24.83 -14.35 -15.34
N ALA A 217 -24.65 -13.10 -15.77
CA ALA A 217 -25.76 -12.25 -16.17
C ALA A 217 -26.56 -12.91 -17.30
N GLY A 218 -27.87 -13.01 -17.12
CA GLY A 218 -28.79 -13.39 -18.18
C GLY A 218 -29.09 -12.22 -19.14
N PRO A 219 -29.80 -12.47 -20.25
CA PRO A 219 -30.28 -11.41 -21.13
C PRO A 219 -31.03 -10.30 -20.36
N GLY A 220 -30.62 -9.05 -20.58
CA GLY A 220 -31.15 -7.88 -19.89
C GLY A 220 -30.63 -7.68 -18.47
N GLU A 221 -29.60 -8.41 -18.06
CA GLU A 221 -28.93 -8.27 -16.77
C GLU A 221 -27.49 -7.76 -16.96
N ILE A 222 -27.03 -6.99 -15.98
CA ILE A 222 -25.63 -6.63 -15.79
C ILE A 222 -25.27 -7.03 -14.37
N MET A 223 -24.10 -7.61 -14.18
CA MET A 223 -23.53 -7.79 -12.85
C MET A 223 -22.05 -7.51 -12.87
N GLY A 224 -21.45 -7.22 -11.72
CA GLY A 224 -20.01 -7.03 -11.65
C GLY A 224 -19.55 -6.67 -10.27
N LYS A 225 -18.26 -6.36 -10.19
CA LYS A 225 -17.57 -6.05 -8.94
C LYS A 225 -16.72 -4.80 -9.09
N VAL A 226 -16.77 -3.94 -8.08
CA VAL A 226 -15.79 -2.88 -7.88
C VAL A 226 -14.76 -3.37 -6.88
N TYR A 227 -13.47 -3.28 -7.21
CA TYR A 227 -12.39 -3.92 -6.45
C TYR A 227 -11.17 -3.01 -6.26
N ASN A 228 -10.44 -3.24 -5.17
CA ASN A 228 -9.19 -2.54 -4.89
C ASN A 228 -8.03 -3.28 -5.57
N ASP A 229 -7.58 -2.77 -6.71
CA ASP A 229 -6.47 -3.28 -7.50
C ASP A 229 -5.14 -3.12 -6.76
N LEU A 230 -4.83 -4.10 -5.91
CA LEU A 230 -3.58 -4.16 -5.14
C LEU A 230 -2.37 -4.49 -6.04
N SER A 231 -2.58 -5.14 -7.19
CA SER A 231 -1.53 -5.53 -8.13
C SER A 231 -1.14 -4.44 -9.11
N TYR A 232 -1.96 -3.39 -9.25
CA TYR A 232 -1.77 -2.32 -10.22
C TYR A 232 -1.72 -2.83 -11.67
N ASP A 233 -2.45 -3.89 -11.95
CA ASP A 233 -2.47 -4.54 -13.27
C ASP A 233 -3.80 -4.39 -14.01
N GLY A 234 -4.76 -3.69 -13.43
CA GLY A 234 -6.07 -3.41 -14.01
C GLY A 234 -6.97 -4.64 -14.12
N MET A 235 -6.62 -5.74 -13.45
CA MET A 235 -7.32 -7.02 -13.54
C MET A 235 -7.83 -7.48 -12.17
N LEU A 236 -9.07 -8.01 -12.15
CA LEU A 236 -9.61 -8.70 -10.97
C LEU A 236 -9.03 -10.11 -10.86
N ASN A 237 -8.04 -10.29 -10.01
CA ASN A 237 -7.31 -11.51 -9.67
C ASN A 237 -7.42 -11.86 -8.17
N GLY A 238 -8.60 -11.68 -7.57
CA GLY A 238 -8.91 -12.09 -6.19
C GLY A 238 -8.81 -10.97 -5.14
N GLU A 239 -8.77 -9.73 -5.60
CA GLU A 239 -8.71 -8.52 -4.79
C GLU A 239 -9.98 -8.31 -3.97
N PRO A 240 -9.86 -7.62 -2.81
CA PRO A 240 -11.01 -7.24 -2.01
C PRO A 240 -11.94 -6.30 -2.80
N GLY A 241 -13.23 -6.47 -2.57
CA GLY A 241 -14.23 -5.55 -3.11
C GLY A 241 -14.26 -4.23 -2.38
N ILE A 242 -14.79 -3.20 -3.04
CA ILE A 242 -14.98 -1.87 -2.48
C ILE A 242 -16.47 -1.66 -2.27
N GLU A 243 -16.88 -1.51 -1.01
CA GLU A 243 -18.26 -1.19 -0.61
C GLU A 243 -18.58 0.30 -0.83
N GLY A 244 -19.85 0.60 -1.14
CA GLY A 244 -20.36 1.97 -1.14
C GLY A 244 -20.18 2.73 -2.45
N VAL A 245 -19.55 2.13 -3.46
CA VAL A 245 -19.41 2.75 -4.79
C VAL A 245 -20.78 2.78 -5.47
N THR A 246 -21.20 3.96 -5.91
CA THR A 246 -22.44 4.12 -6.65
C THR A 246 -22.20 3.74 -8.10
N VAL A 247 -22.95 2.76 -8.60
CA VAL A 247 -22.94 2.37 -10.01
C VAL A 247 -24.20 2.93 -10.66
N THR A 248 -24.02 3.75 -11.70
CA THR A 248 -25.14 4.34 -12.46
C THR A 248 -25.20 3.71 -13.84
N ALA A 249 -26.30 3.04 -14.16
CA ALA A 249 -26.57 2.48 -15.48
C ALA A 249 -27.54 3.38 -16.26
N VAL A 250 -27.14 3.83 -17.45
CA VAL A 250 -27.95 4.68 -18.34
C VAL A 250 -28.20 3.93 -19.64
N ASN A 251 -29.46 3.87 -20.06
CA ASN A 251 -29.86 3.38 -21.38
C ASN A 251 -31.03 4.20 -21.95
N SER A 252 -31.49 3.84 -23.15
CA SER A 252 -32.65 4.50 -23.79
C SER A 252 -33.95 4.47 -22.96
N GLY A 253 -34.06 3.57 -21.99
CA GLY A 253 -35.19 3.44 -21.07
C GLY A 253 -35.10 4.33 -19.82
N GLY A 254 -33.92 4.89 -19.52
CA GLY A 254 -33.67 5.79 -18.40
C GLY A 254 -32.39 5.49 -17.63
N THR A 255 -32.32 6.03 -16.42
CA THR A 255 -31.17 5.89 -15.50
C THR A 255 -31.56 5.01 -14.31
N PHE A 256 -30.67 4.08 -13.95
CA PHE A 256 -30.79 3.15 -12.83
C PHE A 256 -29.53 3.27 -11.96
N THR A 257 -29.65 3.00 -10.67
CA THR A 257 -28.53 3.07 -9.73
C THR A 257 -28.52 1.85 -8.81
N ASP A 258 -27.32 1.41 -8.47
CA ASP A 258 -27.05 0.40 -7.44
C ASP A 258 -25.83 0.87 -6.61
N ILE A 259 -25.64 0.30 -5.42
CA ILE A 259 -24.49 0.59 -4.57
C ILE A 259 -23.82 -0.72 -4.24
N THR A 260 -22.50 -0.78 -4.42
CA THR A 260 -21.73 -1.99 -4.16
C THR A 260 -21.82 -2.42 -2.70
N ASP A 261 -21.95 -3.72 -2.48
CA ASP A 261 -21.96 -4.30 -1.14
C ASP A 261 -20.53 -4.50 -0.57
N ALA A 262 -20.42 -5.12 0.61
CA ALA A 262 -19.13 -5.39 1.28
C ALA A 262 -18.16 -6.25 0.46
N ASN A 263 -18.64 -7.02 -0.53
CA ASN A 263 -17.82 -7.81 -1.44
C ASN A 263 -17.49 -7.05 -2.73
N GLY A 264 -18.00 -5.82 -2.88
CA GLY A 264 -17.87 -4.98 -4.06
C GLY A 264 -18.91 -5.28 -5.13
N ASP A 265 -19.89 -6.16 -4.88
CA ASP A 265 -20.80 -6.66 -5.91
C ASP A 265 -21.95 -5.69 -6.19
N TYR A 266 -22.36 -5.59 -7.46
CA TYR A 266 -23.54 -4.83 -7.90
C TYR A 266 -24.29 -5.56 -9.02
N SER A 267 -25.57 -5.24 -9.24
CA SER A 267 -26.34 -5.82 -10.34
C SER A 267 -27.53 -5.00 -10.80
N PHE A 268 -27.86 -5.13 -12.09
CA PHE A 268 -29.05 -4.59 -12.72
C PHE A 268 -29.83 -5.67 -13.44
N SER A 269 -31.15 -5.50 -13.53
CA SER A 269 -32.03 -6.38 -14.30
C SER A 269 -33.08 -5.59 -15.07
N GLY A 270 -33.62 -6.18 -16.13
CA GLY A 270 -34.64 -5.55 -16.97
C GLY A 270 -34.11 -4.45 -17.89
N LEU A 271 -32.80 -4.44 -18.16
CA LEU A 271 -32.16 -3.55 -19.11
C LEU A 271 -32.30 -4.08 -20.54
N SER A 272 -32.07 -3.21 -21.52
CA SER A 272 -32.09 -3.58 -22.93
C SER A 272 -31.17 -2.68 -23.74
N GLY A 273 -30.50 -3.27 -24.72
CA GLY A 273 -29.59 -2.57 -25.63
C GLY A 273 -28.27 -2.22 -24.98
N GLU A 274 -27.61 -1.20 -25.55
CA GLU A 274 -26.39 -0.61 -25.02
C GLU A 274 -26.68 0.20 -23.75
N VAL A 275 -25.77 0.07 -22.79
CA VAL A 275 -25.86 0.68 -21.46
C VAL A 275 -24.52 1.33 -21.15
N ARG A 276 -24.54 2.59 -20.74
CA ARG A 276 -23.40 3.28 -20.13
C ARG A 276 -23.42 3.02 -18.63
N LEU A 277 -22.30 2.56 -18.07
CA LEU A 277 -22.08 2.41 -16.64
C LEU A 277 -21.15 3.51 -16.17
N GLU A 278 -21.46 4.12 -15.03
CA GLU A 278 -20.60 5.09 -14.35
C GLU A 278 -20.34 4.60 -12.92
N PHE A 279 -19.07 4.56 -12.51
CA PHE A 279 -18.64 4.15 -11.19
C PHE A 279 -18.18 5.38 -10.41
N THR A 280 -18.96 5.78 -9.41
CA THR A 280 -18.74 7.02 -8.65
C THR A 280 -18.44 6.70 -7.19
N LEU A 281 -17.26 7.14 -6.72
CA LEU A 281 -16.91 7.07 -5.31
C LEU A 281 -17.83 7.98 -4.47
N PRO A 282 -18.10 7.63 -3.20
CA PRO A 282 -18.94 8.43 -2.31
C PRO A 282 -18.44 9.87 -2.14
N ALA A 283 -19.33 10.84 -2.33
CA ALA A 283 -19.02 12.27 -2.15
C ALA A 283 -18.83 12.71 -0.68
N ASP A 284 -18.91 11.78 0.28
CA ASP A 284 -18.64 12.05 1.70
C ASP A 284 -17.14 11.98 2.04
N GLY A 285 -16.29 11.69 1.05
CA GLY A 285 -14.85 11.64 1.15
C GLY A 285 -14.32 10.32 1.72
N SER A 286 -15.19 9.36 2.03
CA SER A 286 -14.81 8.10 2.67
C SER A 286 -13.86 7.24 1.83
N LEU A 287 -13.81 7.46 0.51
CA LEU A 287 -12.96 6.73 -0.45
C LEU A 287 -12.07 7.65 -1.30
N ASP A 288 -11.86 8.91 -0.91
CA ASP A 288 -11.03 9.88 -1.69
C ASP A 288 -9.55 9.48 -1.82
N TYR A 289 -9.12 8.45 -1.09
CA TYR A 289 -7.78 7.85 -1.20
C TYR A 289 -7.65 6.86 -2.37
N LEU A 290 -8.75 6.53 -3.03
CA LEU A 290 -8.80 5.62 -4.18
C LEU A 290 -8.85 6.39 -5.49
N GLU A 291 -8.08 5.91 -6.46
CA GLU A 291 -8.04 6.42 -7.83
C GLU A 291 -8.45 5.31 -8.81
N PRO A 292 -9.07 5.62 -9.96
CA PRO A 292 -9.33 4.62 -10.99
C PRO A 292 -8.04 3.91 -11.39
N THR A 293 -8.05 2.59 -11.57
CA THR A 293 -6.84 1.85 -11.92
C THR A 293 -6.34 2.14 -13.34
N VAL A 294 -5.06 1.87 -13.57
CA VAL A 294 -4.47 1.91 -14.90
C VAL A 294 -5.01 0.75 -15.73
N ALA A 295 -5.33 1.00 -16.99
CA ALA A 295 -5.41 -0.01 -18.03
C ALA A 295 -6.41 -1.18 -17.78
N GLY A 296 -7.33 -1.01 -16.82
CA GLY A 296 -8.58 -1.75 -16.70
C GLY A 296 -9.72 -1.01 -17.44
N ASP A 297 -10.93 -1.54 -17.34
CA ASP A 297 -12.11 -0.79 -17.79
C ASP A 297 -12.21 0.52 -16.96
N THR A 298 -12.44 1.67 -17.62
CA THR A 298 -12.44 2.98 -16.94
C THR A 298 -13.63 3.11 -15.98
N SER A 299 -13.70 4.22 -15.24
CA SER A 299 -14.88 4.54 -14.41
C SER A 299 -16.15 4.84 -15.24
N VAL A 300 -16.06 4.85 -16.58
CA VAL A 300 -17.19 4.92 -17.51
C VAL A 300 -17.10 3.84 -18.58
N GLN A 301 -18.04 2.91 -18.59
CA GLN A 301 -17.99 1.72 -19.46
C GLN A 301 -19.25 1.58 -20.31
N PHE A 302 -19.14 0.92 -21.46
CA PHE A 302 -20.26 0.66 -22.35
C PHE A 302 -20.44 -0.85 -22.55
N VAL A 303 -21.64 -1.35 -22.26
CA VAL A 303 -21.95 -2.78 -22.37
C VAL A 303 -23.27 -3.04 -23.10
N ASP A 304 -23.33 -4.16 -23.85
CA ASP A 304 -24.56 -4.63 -24.49
C ASP A 304 -25.22 -5.72 -23.62
N THR A 305 -26.45 -5.46 -23.20
CA THR A 305 -27.23 -6.35 -22.33
C THR A 305 -27.95 -7.48 -23.08
N THR A 306 -27.86 -7.54 -24.42
CA THR A 306 -28.59 -8.52 -25.26
C THR A 306 -28.37 -9.97 -24.81
N ASN A 307 -27.17 -10.33 -24.35
CA ASN A 307 -26.84 -11.67 -23.85
C ASN A 307 -26.51 -11.70 -22.35
N GLY A 308 -26.77 -10.59 -21.64
CA GLY A 308 -26.21 -10.32 -20.32
C GLY A 308 -24.76 -9.83 -20.42
N ALA A 309 -24.35 -9.00 -19.46
CA ALA A 309 -23.00 -8.45 -19.42
C ALA A 309 -22.38 -8.52 -18.02
N THR A 310 -21.05 -8.61 -17.99
CA THR A 310 -20.25 -8.44 -16.77
C THR A 310 -19.33 -7.25 -16.97
N ALA A 311 -19.30 -6.35 -15.99
CA ALA A 311 -18.50 -5.13 -16.02
C ALA A 311 -17.87 -4.90 -14.65
N ASN A 312 -16.54 -4.92 -14.56
CA ASN A 312 -15.84 -4.71 -13.30
C ASN A 312 -15.13 -3.36 -13.34
N ALA A 313 -14.95 -2.71 -12.20
CA ALA A 313 -14.18 -1.47 -12.11
C ALA A 313 -13.11 -1.62 -11.03
N GLY A 314 -11.85 -1.40 -11.42
CA GLY A 314 -10.73 -1.41 -10.48
C GLY A 314 -10.41 0.00 -10.01
N PHE A 315 -10.17 0.16 -8.71
CA PHE A 315 -9.60 1.36 -8.12
C PHE A 315 -8.36 0.97 -7.32
N HIS A 316 -7.43 1.88 -7.10
CA HIS A 316 -6.22 1.60 -6.32
C HIS A 316 -5.90 2.72 -5.34
N GLU A 317 -5.14 2.40 -4.31
CA GLU A 317 -4.60 3.38 -3.36
C GLU A 317 -3.13 3.64 -3.70
N SER A 318 -2.80 4.83 -4.23
CA SER A 318 -1.46 5.22 -4.72
C SER A 318 -0.31 4.90 -3.75
N ALA A 319 -0.56 4.99 -2.45
CA ALA A 319 0.40 4.67 -1.40
C ALA A 319 0.85 3.19 -1.43
N ASN A 320 -0.02 2.28 -1.89
CA ASN A 320 0.23 0.84 -1.96
C ASN A 320 1.00 0.41 -3.20
N TYR A 321 1.30 1.32 -4.14
CA TYR A 321 2.17 0.97 -5.25
C TYR A 321 3.59 0.68 -4.77
N ALA A 322 4.09 -0.52 -5.05
CA ALA A 322 5.42 -0.92 -4.60
C ALA A 322 6.14 -1.84 -5.59
N GLN A 323 7.44 -1.61 -5.79
CA GLN A 323 8.31 -2.58 -6.44
C GLN A 323 8.66 -3.74 -5.49
N SER A 324 8.89 -4.93 -6.04
CA SER A 324 9.14 -6.15 -5.24
C SER A 324 10.40 -6.17 -4.37
N ASN A 325 11.39 -5.32 -4.65
CA ASN A 325 12.65 -5.25 -3.89
C ASN A 325 13.21 -3.83 -3.88
N PRO A 326 12.62 -2.91 -3.09
CA PRO A 326 13.16 -1.56 -2.92
C PRO A 326 14.48 -1.59 -2.13
N ASP A 327 15.16 -0.44 -2.07
CA ASP A 327 16.15 -0.21 -1.03
C ASP A 327 15.41 0.23 0.26
N ILE A 328 15.92 -0.19 1.41
CA ILE A 328 15.56 0.35 2.73
C ILE A 328 16.49 1.52 3.02
N ILE A 329 15.97 2.59 3.62
CA ILE A 329 16.75 3.67 4.22
C ILE A 329 16.44 3.76 5.72
N THR A 330 17.45 4.00 6.55
CA THR A 330 17.23 4.11 8.00
C THR A 330 18.32 4.94 8.67
N ILE A 331 18.02 5.45 9.85
CA ILE A 331 18.93 6.24 10.66
C ILE A 331 19.75 5.36 11.61
N TYR A 332 21.06 5.55 11.59
CA TYR A 332 22.01 5.12 12.61
C TYR A 332 22.45 6.32 13.44
N ILE A 333 22.32 6.23 14.76
CA ILE A 333 22.57 7.32 15.71
C ILE A 333 23.87 7.04 16.49
N PRO A 334 25.04 7.52 16.02
CA PRO A 334 26.29 7.35 16.77
C PRO A 334 26.34 8.22 18.03
N THR A 335 27.30 7.93 18.92
CA THR A 335 27.68 8.84 20.01
C THR A 335 28.78 9.81 19.55
N GLY A 336 28.91 10.94 20.24
CA GLY A 336 29.96 11.95 19.98
C GLY A 336 29.43 13.27 19.43
N SER A 337 30.35 14.22 19.26
CA SER A 337 30.05 15.57 18.77
C SER A 337 29.76 15.58 17.28
N SER A 338 28.68 16.27 16.87
CA SER A 338 28.29 16.41 15.46
C SER A 338 29.33 17.18 14.64
N THR A 339 30.19 17.95 15.29
CA THR A 339 31.24 18.77 14.64
C THR A 339 32.54 18.01 14.31
N ALA A 340 32.69 16.77 14.76
CA ALA A 340 33.95 16.01 14.62
C ALA A 340 33.74 14.55 14.19
N GLU A 341 32.54 14.00 14.32
CA GLU A 341 32.24 12.59 14.07
C GLU A 341 31.76 12.35 12.63
N ALA A 342 32.66 11.92 11.76
CA ALA A 342 32.37 11.70 10.34
C ALA A 342 31.72 10.33 10.02
N SER A 343 31.12 9.66 11.01
CA SER A 343 30.43 8.39 10.78
C SER A 343 29.22 8.55 9.85
N ARG A 344 28.83 7.48 9.16
CA ARG A 344 27.50 7.39 8.54
C ARG A 344 26.41 7.65 9.59
N SER A 345 25.29 8.23 9.18
CA SER A 345 24.13 8.45 10.04
C SER A 345 22.81 8.18 9.34
N LEU A 346 22.71 8.47 8.04
CA LEU A 346 21.62 7.99 7.19
C LEU A 346 22.20 6.97 6.21
N VAL A 347 21.61 5.78 6.16
CA VAL A 347 22.15 4.65 5.40
C VAL A 347 21.07 3.92 4.64
N LYS A 348 21.42 3.38 3.47
CA LYS A 348 20.52 2.55 2.67
C LYS A 348 21.12 1.21 2.27
N PHE A 349 20.26 0.21 2.02
CA PHE A 349 20.65 -1.14 1.60
C PHE A 349 19.44 -1.88 0.99
N PRO A 350 19.65 -2.93 0.16
CA PRO A 350 18.54 -3.65 -0.47
C PRO A 350 17.60 -4.30 0.55
N TYR A 351 16.29 -4.29 0.26
CA TYR A 351 15.24 -4.92 1.08
C TYR A 351 15.49 -6.41 1.38
N THR A 352 16.04 -7.14 0.42
CA THR A 352 16.41 -8.57 0.56
C THR A 352 17.66 -8.83 1.42
N SER A 353 18.27 -7.80 2.02
CA SER A 353 19.45 -7.96 2.87
C SER A 353 19.15 -8.82 4.10
N SER A 354 20.07 -9.72 4.45
CA SER A 354 19.92 -10.60 5.61
C SER A 354 21.25 -10.95 6.28
N GLY A 355 21.16 -11.32 7.55
CA GLY A 355 22.27 -11.91 8.30
C GLY A 355 23.25 -10.89 8.90
N ILE A 356 24.43 -11.42 9.23
CA ILE A 356 25.42 -10.74 10.09
C ILE A 356 26.36 -9.88 9.23
N SER A 357 26.38 -8.58 9.48
CA SER A 357 27.44 -7.68 9.01
C SER A 357 28.79 -8.00 9.69
N PRO A 358 29.95 -7.85 9.01
CA PRO A 358 31.27 -7.97 9.63
C PRO A 358 31.41 -7.12 10.90
N GLN A 359 32.21 -7.57 11.87
CA GLN A 359 32.45 -6.84 13.12
C GLN A 359 33.05 -5.46 12.83
N THR A 360 32.37 -4.38 13.19
CA THR A 360 32.82 -3.03 12.86
C THR A 360 33.32 -2.28 14.08
N THR A 361 34.63 -2.11 14.18
CA THR A 361 35.25 -1.10 15.06
C THR A 361 35.24 0.30 14.44
N SER A 362 34.55 0.51 13.31
CA SER A 362 34.62 1.72 12.50
C SER A 362 33.31 2.04 11.78
N ALA A 363 33.05 3.33 11.67
CA ALA A 363 32.07 4.10 10.89
C ALA A 363 31.61 3.63 9.50
N ASN A 364 32.11 2.51 8.97
CA ASN A 364 31.92 2.11 7.57
C ASN A 364 31.75 0.58 7.48
N THR A 365 30.52 0.16 7.21
CA THR A 365 30.16 -1.23 6.89
C THR A 365 30.12 -1.39 5.37
N SER A 366 30.69 -2.46 4.82
CA SER A 366 30.68 -2.71 3.38
C SER A 366 29.32 -3.15 2.81
N ASN A 367 28.30 -3.30 3.65
CA ASN A 367 26.97 -3.81 3.28
C ASN A 367 25.86 -2.75 3.37
N THR A 368 26.19 -1.49 3.70
CA THR A 368 25.24 -0.38 3.63
C THR A 368 25.88 0.79 2.89
N THR A 369 25.10 1.54 2.13
CA THR A 369 25.52 2.78 1.48
C THR A 369 25.24 3.95 2.39
N GLN A 370 26.24 4.81 2.63
CA GLN A 370 26.04 6.05 3.37
C GLN A 370 25.35 7.09 2.47
N VAL A 371 24.20 7.58 2.92
CA VAL A 371 23.47 8.71 2.30
C VAL A 371 23.89 10.03 2.94
N ALA A 372 24.03 10.05 4.26
CA ALA A 372 24.50 11.21 5.01
C ALA A 372 25.44 10.80 6.15
N SER A 373 26.43 11.63 6.45
CA SER A 373 27.25 11.51 7.66
C SER A 373 26.61 12.22 8.85
N PHE A 374 27.04 11.85 10.05
CA PHE A 374 26.62 12.48 11.30
C PHE A 374 27.07 13.95 11.39
N THR A 375 28.15 14.34 10.70
CA THR A 375 28.52 15.76 10.56
C THR A 375 27.64 16.56 9.60
N GLN A 376 26.78 15.90 8.82
CA GLN A 376 25.81 16.57 7.95
C GLN A 376 24.46 16.75 8.65
N ILE A 377 23.99 15.75 9.41
CA ILE A 377 22.62 15.75 9.96
C ILE A 377 22.55 15.73 11.50
N GLY A 378 23.63 15.37 12.20
CA GLY A 378 23.65 15.21 13.65
C GLY A 378 22.72 14.11 14.13
N THR A 379 22.17 14.25 15.33
CA THR A 379 21.18 13.31 15.86
C THR A 379 19.82 13.58 15.24
N THR A 380 19.36 12.65 14.42
CA THR A 380 17.99 12.59 13.90
C THR A 380 17.29 11.32 14.40
N TRP A 381 15.95 11.30 14.39
CA TRP A 381 15.18 10.08 14.63
C TRP A 381 14.14 9.86 13.55
N GLY A 382 13.16 10.75 13.36
CA GLY A 382 12.10 10.59 12.36
C GLY A 382 12.61 10.72 10.92
N LEU A 383 11.97 10.01 10.00
CA LEU A 383 12.34 9.89 8.61
C LEU A 383 11.10 9.77 7.71
N ALA A 384 10.95 10.69 6.76
CA ALA A 384 9.90 10.60 5.72
C ALA A 384 10.53 10.48 4.33
N TYR A 385 9.85 9.86 3.36
CA TYR A 385 10.36 9.71 2.00
C TYR A 385 9.39 10.15 0.87
N ALA A 386 9.83 11.12 0.07
CA ALA A 386 9.15 11.56 -1.16
C ALA A 386 9.60 10.70 -2.36
N ARG A 387 8.69 9.86 -2.87
CA ARG A 387 8.96 8.86 -3.93
C ARG A 387 9.26 9.52 -5.28
N THR A 388 8.52 10.56 -5.64
CA THR A 388 8.62 11.26 -6.93
C THR A 388 9.95 11.99 -7.08
N THR A 389 10.40 12.67 -6.02
CA THR A 389 11.63 13.47 -6.05
C THR A 389 12.85 12.72 -5.53
N ARG A 390 12.66 11.49 -5.04
CA ARG A 390 13.67 10.63 -4.42
C ARG A 390 14.42 11.34 -3.29
N LYS A 391 13.65 12.00 -2.40
CA LYS A 391 14.17 12.77 -1.27
C LYS A 391 13.72 12.17 0.06
N ALA A 392 14.66 11.93 0.95
CA ALA A 392 14.39 11.57 2.33
C ALA A 392 14.55 12.78 3.25
N TYR A 393 13.59 12.98 4.17
CA TYR A 393 13.57 14.06 5.14
C TYR A 393 13.83 13.51 6.53
N SER A 394 14.84 14.02 7.24
CA SER A 394 15.19 13.54 8.58
C SER A 394 15.09 14.64 9.63
N ALA A 395 14.36 14.36 10.71
CA ALA A 395 14.03 15.33 11.77
C ALA A 395 15.00 15.20 12.96
N ALA A 396 15.46 16.35 13.48
CA ALA A 396 16.38 16.41 14.62
C ALA A 396 15.74 15.86 15.91
N PHE A 397 16.49 15.03 16.63
CA PHE A 397 16.02 14.37 17.86
C PHE A 397 17.04 14.50 18.99
N LEU A 398 16.56 14.60 20.24
CA LEU A 398 17.44 14.65 21.40
C LEU A 398 17.78 13.25 21.92
N LYS A 399 19.05 12.86 21.79
CA LYS A 399 19.64 11.69 22.45
C LYS A 399 20.81 12.11 23.34
N ARG A 400 20.92 11.50 24.53
CA ARG A 400 22.07 11.74 25.42
C ARG A 400 23.35 11.19 24.80
N HIS A 401 24.46 11.90 24.96
CA HIS A 401 25.78 11.58 24.41
C HIS A 401 25.94 11.71 22.88
N SER A 402 24.90 12.15 22.17
CA SER A 402 24.93 12.37 20.72
C SER A 402 24.66 13.84 20.42
N GLY A 403 25.51 14.41 19.58
CA GLY A 403 25.50 15.82 19.24
C GLY A 403 24.42 16.24 18.25
N LEU A 404 24.08 17.54 18.26
CA LEU A 404 23.18 18.17 17.29
C LEU A 404 23.96 19.14 16.41
N ILE A 405 23.47 19.41 15.19
CA ILE A 405 24.18 20.32 14.27
C ILE A 405 23.94 21.77 14.68
N SER A 406 25.03 22.44 15.06
CA SER A 406 25.04 23.87 15.39
C SER A 406 25.03 24.77 14.16
N GLY A 407 24.60 26.03 14.33
CA GLY A 407 24.73 27.08 13.31
C GLY A 407 23.51 27.27 12.40
N GLN A 408 22.45 26.47 12.60
CA GLN A 408 21.18 26.56 11.88
C GLN A 408 20.02 27.07 12.76
N GLY A 409 20.30 27.92 13.75
CA GLY A 409 19.31 28.35 14.75
C GLY A 409 19.22 27.39 15.94
N ASN A 410 18.02 27.17 16.47
CA ASN A 410 17.80 26.19 17.53
C ASN A 410 17.94 24.78 16.98
N GLU A 411 18.95 24.05 17.44
CA GLU A 411 19.43 22.81 16.84
C GLU A 411 18.36 21.70 16.80
N LEU A 412 17.42 21.75 17.74
CA LEU A 412 16.31 20.82 17.91
C LEU A 412 15.18 20.96 16.88
N GLY A 413 15.13 22.06 16.12
CA GLY A 413 14.08 22.32 15.13
C GLY A 413 14.50 22.03 13.69
N ASN A 414 15.69 21.45 13.47
CA ASN A 414 16.22 21.23 12.13
C ASN A 414 15.61 19.99 11.47
N ILE A 415 15.31 20.13 10.18
CA ILE A 415 15.00 19.04 9.26
C ILE A 415 16.02 19.09 8.11
N TRP A 416 16.51 17.92 7.71
CA TRP A 416 17.46 17.75 6.60
C TRP A 416 16.78 17.07 5.43
N VAL A 417 17.22 17.37 4.21
CA VAL A 417 16.78 16.66 3.00
C VAL A 417 17.97 16.00 2.31
N SER A 418 17.81 14.73 2.00
CA SER A 418 18.80 13.88 1.37
C SER A 418 18.28 13.36 0.04
N ASP A 419 19.02 13.60 -1.03
CA ASP A 419 18.82 12.96 -2.33
C ASP A 419 19.42 11.55 -2.29
N VAL A 420 18.57 10.53 -2.38
CA VAL A 420 18.99 9.14 -2.16
C VAL A 420 19.71 8.54 -3.38
N ASP A 421 19.57 9.14 -4.56
CA ASP A 421 20.24 8.67 -5.78
C ASP A 421 21.68 9.16 -5.85
N THR A 422 21.87 10.45 -5.54
CA THR A 422 23.18 11.11 -5.53
C THR A 422 23.91 10.99 -4.19
N ASN A 423 23.22 10.52 -3.14
CA ASN A 423 23.71 10.49 -1.75
C ASN A 423 24.21 11.86 -1.29
N SER A 424 23.45 12.91 -1.64
CA SER A 424 23.77 14.30 -1.27
C SER A 424 22.76 14.81 -0.24
N THR A 425 23.21 15.58 0.73
CA THR A 425 22.37 16.04 1.85
C THR A 425 22.58 17.54 2.10
N GLN A 426 21.49 18.23 2.37
CA GLN A 426 21.48 19.66 2.68
C GLN A 426 20.45 19.97 3.78
N HIS A 427 20.61 21.15 4.40
CA HIS A 427 19.61 21.67 5.33
C HIS A 427 18.32 22.00 4.57
N PHE A 428 17.18 21.55 5.10
CA PHE A 428 15.87 21.81 4.49
C PHE A 428 15.20 23.01 5.15
N LEU A 429 14.98 22.93 6.47
CA LEU A 429 14.27 23.95 7.23
C LEU A 429 14.64 23.87 8.72
N ASN A 430 14.52 25.00 9.43
CA ASN A 430 14.39 25.01 10.88
C ASN A 430 13.01 25.52 11.27
N VAL A 431 12.22 24.71 11.97
CA VAL A 431 10.83 25.06 12.36
C VAL A 431 10.74 25.93 13.62
N SER A 432 11.84 26.05 14.39
CA SER A 432 11.86 26.75 15.67
C SER A 432 11.52 28.26 15.65
N PRO A 433 11.64 28.99 14.52
CA PRO A 433 11.15 30.35 14.45
C PRO A 433 9.63 30.47 14.61
N THR A 434 8.90 29.40 14.27
CA THR A 434 7.43 29.35 14.33
C THR A 434 6.94 28.44 15.46
N ILE A 435 7.61 27.32 15.70
CA ILE A 435 7.19 26.28 16.64
C ILE A 435 8.12 26.23 17.86
N ASN A 436 7.56 26.11 19.05
CA ASN A 436 8.36 25.90 20.25
C ASN A 436 8.78 24.44 20.38
N VAL A 437 10.02 24.14 19.96
CA VAL A 437 10.64 22.82 20.07
C VAL A 437 11.44 22.63 21.38
N GLY A 438 11.35 23.56 22.33
CA GLY A 438 12.20 23.58 23.53
C GLY A 438 13.64 24.01 23.23
N SER A 439 14.56 23.87 24.19
CA SER A 439 15.97 24.22 23.98
C SER A 439 16.92 23.35 24.80
N ILE A 440 18.11 23.12 24.26
CA ILE A 440 19.22 22.44 24.92
C ILE A 440 20.51 23.21 24.60
N GLY A 441 21.50 23.13 25.48
CA GLY A 441 22.81 23.70 25.19
C GLY A 441 23.51 22.94 24.05
N ASN A 442 24.45 23.60 23.35
CA ASN A 442 25.27 22.97 22.32
C ASN A 442 26.15 21.83 22.87
N ASP A 443 26.74 21.03 21.98
CA ASP A 443 27.60 19.89 22.30
C ASP A 443 28.67 20.19 23.36
N ALA A 444 29.35 21.33 23.25
CA ALA A 444 30.38 21.73 24.20
C ALA A 444 29.82 21.99 25.62
N SER A 445 28.68 22.68 25.72
CA SER A 445 28.02 22.94 27.00
C SER A 445 27.41 21.69 27.64
N ARG A 446 27.05 20.71 26.82
CA ARG A 446 26.62 19.36 27.23
C ARG A 446 27.80 18.43 27.58
N GLY A 447 29.03 18.87 27.34
CA GLY A 447 30.24 18.10 27.59
C GLY A 447 30.44 16.91 26.64
N ILE A 448 29.83 16.97 25.45
CA ILE A 448 29.97 15.96 24.40
C ILE A 448 31.33 16.16 23.71
N ASN A 449 32.14 15.11 23.67
CA ASN A 449 33.51 15.20 23.16
C ASN A 449 33.55 14.97 21.63
N GLY A 450 34.45 15.69 20.96
CA GLY A 450 34.76 15.45 19.54
C GLY A 450 35.33 14.07 19.24
N ASN A 451 36.00 13.46 20.21
CA ASN A 451 36.37 12.05 20.18
C ASN A 451 35.28 11.22 20.86
N ARG A 452 34.45 10.53 20.07
CA ARG A 452 33.36 9.67 20.58
C ARG A 452 33.81 8.55 21.52
N ALA A 453 35.10 8.21 21.52
CA ALA A 453 35.69 7.29 22.48
C ALA A 453 35.65 7.80 23.93
N VAL A 454 35.50 9.10 24.13
CA VAL A 454 35.55 9.72 25.44
C VAL A 454 34.13 9.82 26.01
N PRO A 455 33.84 9.13 27.13
CA PRO A 455 32.54 9.21 27.78
C PRO A 455 32.18 10.63 28.18
N SER A 456 30.90 10.99 28.06
CA SER A 456 30.36 12.28 28.52
C SER A 456 29.31 12.06 29.62
N GLN A 457 29.02 13.11 30.39
CA GLN A 457 27.94 13.07 31.40
C GLN A 457 26.61 13.49 30.79
N ASP A 458 26.62 14.58 30.00
CA ASP A 458 25.47 15.12 29.30
C ASP A 458 24.19 15.18 30.16
N VAL A 459 24.36 15.75 31.36
CA VAL A 459 23.35 15.79 32.42
C VAL A 459 22.07 16.51 31.94
N ALA A 460 22.24 17.57 31.15
CA ALA A 460 21.13 18.39 30.67
C ALA A 460 20.13 17.57 29.83
N ALA A 461 20.61 16.64 29.00
CA ALA A 461 19.74 15.88 28.11
C ALA A 461 18.92 14.80 28.84
N PHE A 462 19.41 14.24 29.96
CA PHE A 462 18.76 13.11 30.65
C PHE A 462 17.26 13.31 30.91
N THR A 463 16.91 14.49 31.43
CA THR A 463 15.51 14.79 31.81
C THR A 463 14.66 15.21 30.63
N GLN A 464 15.29 15.59 29.51
CA GLN A 464 14.69 16.26 28.36
C GLN A 464 14.44 15.35 27.17
N VAL A 465 15.17 14.22 27.05
CA VAL A 465 14.92 13.20 26.02
C VAL A 465 13.41 12.87 25.99
N GLY A 466 12.79 12.90 24.80
CA GLY A 466 11.35 12.67 24.62
C GLY A 466 10.42 13.81 25.08
N LYS A 467 10.94 14.98 25.49
CA LYS A 467 10.15 16.16 25.93
C LYS A 467 10.39 17.42 25.10
N ILE A 468 11.48 17.46 24.34
CA ILE A 468 11.90 18.59 23.50
C ILE A 468 12.48 18.04 22.20
N GLY A 469 12.50 18.87 21.17
CA GLY A 469 12.83 18.47 19.80
C GLY A 469 11.61 18.04 19.01
N LEU A 470 11.89 17.35 17.90
CA LEU A 470 10.91 16.77 17.01
C LEU A 470 10.78 15.28 17.31
N GLY A 471 9.56 14.77 17.16
CA GLY A 471 9.27 13.34 17.21
C GLY A 471 9.36 12.75 15.81
N ASP A 472 8.33 12.00 15.46
CA ASP A 472 8.18 11.41 14.17
C ASP A 472 7.82 12.43 13.07
N ILE A 473 8.15 12.11 11.81
CA ILE A 473 7.89 12.94 10.64
C ILE A 473 7.41 12.08 9.48
N ASP A 474 6.38 12.54 8.78
CA ASP A 474 5.76 11.81 7.69
C ASP A 474 5.36 12.74 6.54
N ILE A 475 4.92 12.17 5.41
CA ILE A 475 4.61 12.92 4.18
C ILE A 475 3.21 12.63 3.65
N SER A 476 2.52 13.66 3.13
CA SER A 476 1.24 13.48 2.45
C SER A 476 1.38 12.66 1.15
N ALA A 477 0.31 11.94 0.78
CA ALA A 477 0.28 11.10 -0.42
C ALA A 477 0.59 11.85 -1.73
N ASP A 478 0.23 13.15 -1.80
CA ASP A 478 0.52 14.02 -2.94
C ASP A 478 1.98 14.57 -2.97
N GLU A 479 2.78 14.22 -1.95
CA GLU A 479 4.14 14.68 -1.70
C GLU A 479 4.30 16.21 -1.60
N GLN A 480 3.27 16.92 -1.15
CA GLN A 480 3.31 18.39 -0.99
C GLN A 480 3.54 18.86 0.45
N THR A 481 3.18 18.05 1.46
CA THR A 481 3.22 18.43 2.87
C THR A 481 3.98 17.42 3.71
N LEU A 482 4.90 17.90 4.56
CA LEU A 482 5.46 17.11 5.65
C LEU A 482 4.68 17.39 6.93
N TYR A 483 4.43 16.34 7.71
CA TYR A 483 3.85 16.40 9.04
C TYR A 483 4.90 16.00 10.06
N VAL A 484 5.06 16.73 11.17
CA VAL A 484 6.04 16.39 12.22
C VAL A 484 5.50 16.72 13.60
N ILE A 485 5.80 15.90 14.60
CA ILE A 485 5.38 16.16 15.98
C ILE A 485 6.39 17.06 16.70
N SER A 486 5.91 18.17 17.27
CA SER A 486 6.70 18.97 18.22
C SER A 486 6.54 18.41 19.63
N LEU A 487 7.62 17.85 20.20
CA LEU A 487 7.59 17.20 21.51
C LEU A 487 7.37 18.17 22.67
N ASN A 488 7.75 19.44 22.49
CA ASN A 488 7.64 20.45 23.54
C ASN A 488 6.27 21.16 23.54
N SER A 489 5.82 21.61 22.37
CA SER A 489 4.51 22.27 22.24
C SER A 489 3.34 21.30 22.13
N LYS A 490 3.60 20.00 21.87
CA LYS A 490 2.58 18.95 21.71
C LYS A 490 1.63 19.24 20.55
N GLU A 491 2.22 19.66 19.43
CA GLU A 491 1.50 20.08 18.24
C GLU A 491 1.88 19.18 17.06
N LEU A 492 0.90 18.90 16.21
CA LEU A 492 1.10 18.40 14.87
C LEU A 492 1.48 19.59 13.99
N VAL A 493 2.67 19.57 13.40
CA VAL A 493 3.22 20.65 12.58
C VAL A 493 3.14 20.25 11.11
N SER A 494 2.52 21.07 10.28
CA SER A 494 2.44 20.88 8.83
C SER A 494 3.40 21.83 8.12
N ILE A 495 4.16 21.31 7.16
CA ILE A 495 5.18 22.03 6.42
C ILE A 495 4.95 21.84 4.92
N ASP A 496 4.61 22.92 4.22
CA ASP A 496 4.56 22.92 2.77
C ASP A 496 5.99 22.75 2.21
N ILE A 497 6.20 21.72 1.40
CA ILE A 497 7.53 21.34 0.91
C ILE A 497 8.06 22.39 -0.08
N ALA A 498 7.22 22.99 -0.90
CA ALA A 498 7.64 23.95 -1.93
C ALA A 498 7.94 25.33 -1.31
N THR A 499 7.01 25.85 -0.52
CA THR A 499 7.05 27.21 0.04
C THR A 499 7.76 27.28 1.39
N LYS A 500 7.95 26.14 2.07
CA LYS A 500 8.46 26.04 3.46
C LYS A 500 7.55 26.71 4.48
N ALA A 501 6.28 26.95 4.14
CA ALA A 501 5.32 27.50 5.08
C ALA A 501 5.07 26.50 6.21
N VAL A 502 5.09 26.99 7.46
CA VAL A 502 4.91 26.17 8.66
C VAL A 502 3.62 26.59 9.35
N SER A 503 2.76 25.61 9.64
CA SER A 503 1.57 25.77 10.47
C SER A 503 1.50 24.64 11.49
N ALA A 504 0.66 24.78 12.52
CA ALA A 504 0.54 23.76 13.56
C ALA A 504 -0.84 23.77 14.19
N VAL A 505 -1.25 22.60 14.67
CA VAL A 505 -2.47 22.39 15.44
C VAL A 505 -2.13 21.65 16.74
N THR A 506 -2.70 22.11 17.86
CA THR A 506 -2.50 21.47 19.16
C THR A 506 -3.21 20.13 19.20
N ILE A 507 -2.48 19.09 19.58
CA ILE A 507 -3.04 17.74 19.77
C ILE A 507 -3.76 17.70 21.13
N PRO A 508 -5.01 17.20 21.20
CA PRO A 508 -5.74 17.12 22.46
C PRO A 508 -5.02 16.25 23.51
N ASP A 509 -4.97 16.74 24.75
CA ASP A 509 -4.57 15.91 25.90
C ASP A 509 -5.71 14.92 26.21
N PRO A 510 -5.46 13.60 26.25
CA PRO A 510 -6.50 12.60 26.53
C PRO A 510 -7.01 12.62 27.98
N GLY A 511 -6.46 13.47 28.84
CA GLY A 511 -6.83 13.58 30.25
C GLY A 511 -5.84 12.91 31.18
N CYS A 512 -4.53 13.01 30.88
CA CYS A 512 -3.49 12.30 31.61
C CYS A 512 -3.55 12.56 33.13
N THR A 513 -3.72 11.48 33.89
CA THR A 513 -3.74 11.53 35.36
C THR A 513 -2.37 11.13 35.91
N GLY A 514 -1.79 11.92 36.81
CA GLY A 514 -0.50 11.57 37.44
C GLY A 514 0.71 11.61 36.50
N GLY A 515 0.61 12.30 35.36
CA GLY A 515 1.67 12.49 34.38
C GLY A 515 1.32 13.58 33.38
N GLU A 516 2.05 13.62 32.27
CA GLU A 516 1.79 14.52 31.15
C GLU A 516 1.59 13.75 29.84
N TRP A 517 0.78 14.31 28.94
CA TRP A 517 0.64 13.85 27.56
C TRP A 517 1.95 14.00 26.76
N ARG A 518 2.34 12.94 26.04
CA ARG A 518 3.56 12.84 25.22
C ARG A 518 3.21 12.28 23.82
N PRO A 519 2.73 13.12 22.88
CA PRO A 519 2.58 12.72 21.49
C PRO A 519 3.96 12.54 20.85
N PHE A 520 4.09 11.56 19.96
CA PHE A 520 5.35 11.29 19.25
C PHE A 520 5.11 10.65 17.87
N GLY A 521 4.54 9.44 17.82
CA GLY A 521 4.39 8.67 16.58
C GLY A 521 3.34 9.26 15.65
N LEU A 522 3.56 9.07 14.35
CA LEU A 522 2.80 9.69 13.28
C LEU A 522 2.62 8.67 12.15
N ASP A 523 1.53 8.78 11.40
CA ASP A 523 1.41 8.18 10.07
C ASP A 523 0.40 8.96 9.23
N VAL A 524 0.53 8.92 7.91
CA VAL A 524 -0.49 9.41 6.97
C VAL A 524 -1.14 8.22 6.28
N TYR A 525 -2.39 7.95 6.66
CA TYR A 525 -3.14 6.81 6.13
C TYR A 525 -4.48 7.28 5.54
N ARG A 526 -4.71 6.97 4.27
CA ARG A 526 -5.94 7.29 3.52
C ARG A 526 -6.37 8.76 3.62
N GLY A 527 -5.38 9.66 3.55
CA GLY A 527 -5.57 11.12 3.58
C GLY A 527 -5.70 11.71 5.00
N ASP A 528 -5.89 10.89 6.02
CA ASP A 528 -5.91 11.33 7.41
C ASP A 528 -4.53 11.22 8.06
N ILE A 529 -4.31 12.00 9.11
CA ILE A 529 -3.09 11.94 9.91
C ILE A 529 -3.40 11.22 11.23
N TYR A 530 -2.67 10.15 11.51
CA TYR A 530 -2.74 9.43 12.77
C TYR A 530 -1.62 9.88 13.69
N VAL A 531 -1.96 10.23 14.93
CA VAL A 531 -1.00 10.72 15.93
C VAL A 531 -1.10 9.90 17.19
N GLY A 532 -0.01 9.20 17.52
CA GLY A 532 0.12 8.38 18.72
C GLY A 532 0.89 9.07 19.84
N GLY A 533 0.54 8.74 21.07
CA GLY A 533 1.27 9.20 22.25
C GLY A 533 0.90 8.46 23.52
N ILE A 534 1.56 8.83 24.62
CA ILE A 534 1.34 8.21 25.94
C ILE A 534 1.10 9.24 27.04
N CYS A 535 0.39 8.83 28.08
CA CYS A 535 0.45 9.48 29.39
C CYS A 535 1.65 8.93 30.18
N ASP A 536 2.55 9.80 30.63
CA ASP A 536 3.88 9.36 31.08
C ASP A 536 4.00 8.92 32.55
N GLY A 537 2.93 9.07 33.34
CA GLY A 537 2.89 8.76 34.76
C GLY A 537 3.96 9.45 35.62
N SER A 538 4.58 10.53 35.13
CA SER A 538 5.80 11.11 35.71
C SER A 538 5.63 11.81 37.07
N ALA A 539 4.40 12.02 37.55
CA ALA A 539 4.16 12.55 38.90
C ALA A 539 4.54 11.54 39.99
N THR A 540 4.50 10.25 39.67
CA THR A 540 4.99 9.14 40.52
C THR A 540 5.99 8.30 39.72
N PRO A 541 7.25 8.76 39.62
CA PRO A 541 8.26 8.13 38.75
C PRO A 541 8.75 6.77 39.26
N ASP A 542 9.28 5.93 38.35
CA ASP A 542 9.86 4.60 38.62
C ASP A 542 8.86 3.59 39.20
N VAL A 543 7.58 3.69 38.79
CA VAL A 543 6.49 2.77 39.17
C VAL A 543 6.19 1.82 38.03
N GLN A 544 6.18 0.52 38.33
CA GLN A 544 5.84 -0.57 37.40
C GLN A 544 4.31 -0.72 37.27
N ASN A 545 3.82 -1.11 36.09
CA ASN A 545 2.40 -1.42 35.84
C ASN A 545 1.46 -0.34 36.42
N SER A 546 1.83 0.92 36.18
CA SER A 546 1.11 2.05 36.72
C SER A 546 -0.19 2.26 35.94
N PRO A 547 -1.34 2.45 36.60
CA PRO A 547 -2.59 2.81 35.94
C PRO A 547 -2.58 4.23 35.35
N ASN A 548 -1.48 4.97 35.54
CA ASN A 548 -1.24 6.28 34.95
C ASN A 548 -0.37 6.20 33.67
N LEU A 549 -0.16 4.99 33.14
CA LEU A 549 0.48 4.75 31.86
C LEU A 549 -0.55 4.17 30.90
N ASP A 550 -0.94 4.97 29.93
CA ASP A 550 -1.84 4.61 28.85
C ASP A 550 -1.28 5.16 27.53
N ALA A 551 -1.70 4.54 26.43
CA ALA A 551 -1.45 5.00 25.08
C ALA A 551 -2.76 5.48 24.47
N THR A 552 -2.69 6.55 23.68
CA THR A 552 -3.82 7.07 22.91
C THR A 552 -3.37 7.38 21.48
N ILE A 553 -4.23 7.05 20.51
CA ILE A 553 -4.06 7.37 19.10
C ILE A 553 -5.25 8.22 18.66
N TYR A 554 -4.96 9.33 17.99
CA TYR A 554 -5.94 10.19 17.37
C TYR A 554 -5.85 10.10 15.85
N ARG A 555 -7.00 10.14 15.17
CA ARG A 555 -7.12 10.46 13.74
C ARG A 555 -7.41 11.95 13.58
N TYR A 556 -6.74 12.61 12.64
CA TYR A 556 -6.95 14.01 12.27
C TYR A 556 -7.32 14.12 10.79
N ASP A 557 -8.53 14.60 10.51
CA ASP A 557 -9.09 14.71 9.16
C ASP A 557 -8.74 16.02 8.43
N GLY A 558 -7.70 16.72 8.90
CA GLY A 558 -7.37 18.08 8.46
C GLY A 558 -8.11 19.19 9.24
N SER A 559 -9.11 18.84 10.05
CA SER A 559 -9.90 19.79 10.85
C SER A 559 -10.08 19.39 12.32
N THR A 560 -10.33 18.11 12.60
CA THR A 560 -10.80 17.61 13.89
C THR A 560 -10.02 16.38 14.31
N PHE A 561 -9.60 16.34 15.58
CA PHE A 561 -9.03 15.15 16.18
C PHE A 561 -10.13 14.26 16.76
N THR A 562 -10.13 12.99 16.35
CA THR A 562 -11.01 11.93 16.87
C THR A 562 -10.15 10.88 17.57
N ASN A 563 -10.43 10.56 18.83
CA ASN A 563 -9.77 9.46 19.53
C ASN A 563 -10.22 8.14 18.89
N THR A 564 -9.27 7.38 18.34
CA THR A 564 -9.54 6.10 17.67
C THR A 564 -9.22 4.90 18.53
N LEU A 565 -8.29 5.04 19.47
CA LEU A 565 -7.86 3.97 20.35
C LEU A 565 -7.22 4.53 21.63
N THR A 566 -7.63 4.02 22.79
CA THR A 566 -6.95 4.22 24.08
C THR A 566 -6.85 2.89 24.82
N PHE A 567 -5.68 2.59 25.38
CA PHE A 567 -5.44 1.36 26.14
C PHE A 567 -4.36 1.51 27.22
N ASP A 568 -4.46 0.68 28.26
CA ASP A 568 -3.53 0.66 29.38
C ASP A 568 -2.21 -0.03 28.99
N LEU A 569 -1.09 0.48 29.51
CA LEU A 569 0.25 -0.10 29.34
C LEU A 569 0.67 -0.91 30.58
N ASP A 570 -0.29 -1.58 31.23
CA ASP A 570 -0.09 -2.39 32.43
C ASP A 570 0.07 -3.89 32.16
N TYR A 571 0.09 -4.26 30.87
CA TYR A 571 0.24 -5.65 30.44
C TYR A 571 1.65 -6.21 30.73
N PRO A 572 1.78 -7.53 30.93
CA PRO A 572 3.07 -8.17 31.14
C PRO A 572 3.94 -8.08 29.89
N LYS A 573 5.24 -7.83 30.06
CA LYS A 573 6.22 -7.82 28.97
C LYS A 573 7.22 -8.96 29.11
N GLY A 574 7.93 -9.24 28.03
CA GLY A 574 8.98 -10.24 27.94
C GLY A 574 10.24 -9.98 28.77
N SER A 575 11.10 -11.00 28.84
CA SER A 575 12.38 -10.93 29.53
C SER A 575 13.46 -10.19 28.73
N LEU A 576 13.77 -8.96 29.11
CA LEU A 576 14.92 -8.24 28.57
C LEU A 576 16.28 -8.86 28.94
N TYR A 577 16.40 -9.54 30.07
CA TYR A 577 17.66 -10.18 30.48
C TYR A 577 17.42 -11.24 31.56
N GLY A 578 18.00 -12.43 31.40
CA GLY A 578 18.11 -13.42 32.50
C GLY A 578 16.82 -14.17 32.87
N GLY A 579 15.75 -14.07 32.06
CA GLY A 579 14.56 -14.91 32.16
C GLY A 579 13.43 -14.38 33.07
N ALA A 580 13.54 -13.16 33.59
CA ALA A 580 12.47 -12.49 34.33
C ALA A 580 11.78 -11.46 33.43
N ASN A 581 10.45 -11.37 33.49
CA ASN A 581 9.63 -10.39 32.74
C ASN A 581 9.88 -8.96 33.22
N TRP A 582 9.91 -7.99 32.30
CA TRP A 582 10.23 -6.58 32.60
C TRP A 582 9.09 -5.64 32.20
N PRO A 583 8.31 -5.11 33.15
CA PRO A 583 7.18 -4.25 32.82
C PRO A 583 7.59 -2.87 32.30
N TRP A 584 6.60 -2.12 31.81
CA TRP A 584 6.72 -0.67 31.64
C TRP A 584 6.85 0.06 32.98
N TYR A 585 7.63 1.14 32.98
CA TYR A 585 7.86 2.03 34.12
C TYR A 585 7.41 3.45 33.80
N THR A 586 6.86 4.14 34.81
CA THR A 586 6.58 5.58 34.70
C THR A 586 7.86 6.38 34.49
N TRP A 587 7.75 7.49 33.77
CA TRP A 587 8.91 8.24 33.31
C TRP A 587 9.76 8.79 34.46
N ILE A 588 11.07 8.54 34.40
CA ILE A 588 12.04 8.96 35.40
C ILE A 588 12.83 10.19 34.95
N ASN A 589 13.23 11.01 35.93
CA ASN A 589 14.18 12.11 35.77
C ASN A 589 15.42 11.94 36.65
N SER A 590 15.52 10.81 37.35
CA SER A 590 16.65 10.44 38.22
C SER A 590 17.28 9.15 37.75
N TRP A 591 18.54 8.92 38.13
CA TRP A 591 19.26 7.70 37.78
C TRP A 591 18.69 6.49 38.52
N PRO A 592 18.31 5.39 37.83
CA PRO A 592 17.66 4.23 38.45
C PRO A 592 18.64 3.19 39.03
N SER A 593 18.11 2.24 39.81
CA SER A 593 18.86 1.08 40.32
C SER A 593 18.05 -0.22 40.22
N PRO A 594 18.44 -1.21 39.38
CA PRO A 594 19.69 -1.26 38.61
C PRO A 594 19.74 -0.28 37.42
N ASP A 595 20.95 0.00 36.94
CA ASP A 595 21.22 1.05 35.93
C ASP A 595 21.45 0.54 34.49
N TYR A 596 20.95 -0.66 34.18
CA TYR A 596 21.09 -1.27 32.85
C TYR A 596 19.78 -1.35 32.05
N SER A 597 18.61 -1.25 32.68
CA SER A 597 17.33 -1.25 31.97
C SER A 597 16.22 -0.63 32.83
N ARG A 598 15.37 0.20 32.19
CA ARG A 598 14.17 0.83 32.74
C ARG A 598 13.19 1.19 31.62
N PRO A 599 12.47 0.19 31.05
CA PRO A 599 11.54 0.41 29.97
C PRO A 599 10.55 1.52 30.29
N GLN A 600 10.61 2.61 29.54
CA GLN A 600 9.71 3.75 29.65
C GLN A 600 9.10 3.97 28.26
N PRO A 601 7.78 3.79 28.10
CA PRO A 601 7.18 3.74 26.78
C PRO A 601 7.22 5.12 26.10
N ILE A 602 7.50 5.10 24.81
CA ILE A 602 7.15 6.13 23.84
C ILE A 602 6.46 5.36 22.70
N LEU A 603 5.21 5.69 22.39
CA LEU A 603 4.56 5.25 21.15
C LEU A 603 5.21 6.06 20.04
N SER A 604 6.14 5.44 19.32
CA SER A 604 7.10 6.16 18.49
C SER A 604 6.75 6.19 17.02
N ASP A 605 5.89 5.27 16.57
CA ASP A 605 5.61 5.07 15.15
C ASP A 605 4.31 4.27 14.98
N ILE A 606 3.60 4.48 13.87
CA ILE A 606 2.34 3.86 13.46
C ILE A 606 2.46 3.50 11.97
N ASP A 607 1.88 2.38 11.55
CA ASP A 607 1.78 2.03 10.13
C ASP A 607 0.48 1.23 9.92
N PHE A 608 0.02 1.05 8.68
CA PHE A 608 -1.16 0.24 8.36
C PHE A 608 -0.86 -0.81 7.30
N ASP A 609 -1.34 -2.04 7.53
CA ASP A 609 -1.28 -3.08 6.50
C ASP A 609 -2.38 -2.91 5.43
N ASP A 610 -2.28 -3.68 4.35
CA ASP A 610 -3.24 -3.65 3.23
C ASP A 610 -4.68 -4.00 3.66
N SER A 611 -4.87 -4.64 4.82
CA SER A 611 -6.18 -4.96 5.41
C SER A 611 -6.72 -3.84 6.31
N GLY A 612 -5.96 -2.77 6.50
CA GLY A 612 -6.28 -1.65 7.39
C GLY A 612 -6.06 -1.94 8.87
N ASN A 613 -5.29 -2.97 9.22
CA ASN A 613 -4.84 -3.15 10.61
C ASN A 613 -3.75 -2.15 10.92
N MET A 614 -3.86 -1.50 12.08
CA MET A 614 -2.89 -0.56 12.61
C MET A 614 -1.78 -1.29 13.36
N LEU A 615 -0.55 -1.05 12.95
CA LEU A 615 0.68 -1.49 13.61
C LEU A 615 1.15 -0.37 14.54
N ILE A 616 1.54 -0.72 15.77
CA ILE A 616 1.85 0.27 16.81
C ILE A 616 3.21 -0.07 17.41
N ALA A 617 4.21 0.78 17.19
CA ALA A 617 5.55 0.60 17.73
C ALA A 617 5.76 1.37 19.02
N PHE A 618 6.40 0.71 19.98
CA PHE A 618 6.92 1.34 21.18
C PHE A 618 8.43 1.26 21.26
N MET A 619 9.07 2.38 21.59
CA MET A 619 10.48 2.42 21.97
C MET A 619 10.67 2.67 23.46
N ASP A 620 11.80 2.23 24.02
CA ASP A 620 12.21 2.53 25.40
C ASP A 620 13.00 3.85 25.52
N ARG A 621 12.39 4.88 26.13
CA ARG A 621 13.05 6.16 26.43
C ARG A 621 14.38 6.02 27.18
N TYR A 622 14.53 5.02 28.05
CA TYR A 622 15.78 4.82 28.80
C TYR A 622 16.95 4.46 27.89
N GLY A 623 16.71 3.84 26.74
CA GLY A 623 17.73 3.60 25.71
C GLY A 623 18.37 4.90 25.21
N HIS A 624 17.58 5.98 25.08
CA HIS A 624 18.06 7.32 24.71
C HIS A 624 18.61 8.11 25.88
N GLN A 625 18.22 7.76 27.12
CA GLN A 625 18.83 8.32 28.31
C GLN A 625 20.21 7.68 28.51
N ALA A 626 20.33 6.40 28.82
CA ALA A 626 21.44 5.83 29.61
C ALA A 626 22.81 5.64 28.93
N GLY A 627 22.88 5.45 27.60
CA GLY A 627 24.14 5.31 26.83
C GLY A 627 25.00 4.05 27.13
N TYR A 628 25.78 3.62 26.15
CA TYR A 628 26.72 2.48 26.25
C TYR A 628 28.12 2.96 26.69
N TYR A 629 28.76 2.30 27.68
CA TYR A 629 30.06 2.71 28.25
C TYR A 629 30.19 4.21 28.59
N ASN A 630 29.16 4.80 29.21
CA ASN A 630 29.13 6.23 29.52
C ASN A 630 29.03 6.53 31.03
N TYR A 631 29.04 7.82 31.39
CA TYR A 631 28.89 8.26 32.78
C TYR A 631 27.43 8.35 33.23
N GLN A 632 27.23 8.22 34.54
CA GLN A 632 26.01 8.62 35.24
C GLN A 632 25.93 10.15 35.39
N LEU A 633 24.81 10.65 35.91
CA LEU A 633 24.59 12.09 36.16
C LEU A 633 25.56 12.72 37.17
N ASN A 634 26.13 11.91 38.06
CA ASN A 634 27.09 12.37 39.07
C ASN A 634 28.55 12.31 38.59
N GLY A 635 28.78 11.95 37.32
CA GLY A 635 30.12 11.81 36.74
C GLY A 635 30.86 10.51 37.06
N SER A 636 30.26 9.61 37.83
CA SER A 636 30.80 8.26 38.02
C SER A 636 30.50 7.40 36.80
N PHE A 637 31.39 6.45 36.49
CA PHE A 637 31.06 5.41 35.52
C PHE A 637 29.85 4.60 35.99
N LYS A 638 29.00 4.22 35.04
CA LYS A 638 27.85 3.34 35.30
C LYS A 638 28.30 2.03 35.95
N SER A 639 27.45 1.48 36.83
CA SER A 639 27.70 0.17 37.45
C SER A 639 27.60 -0.95 36.43
N SER A 640 26.70 -0.81 35.45
CA SER A 640 26.66 -1.59 34.23
C SER A 640 27.20 -0.82 33.03
N TRP A 641 28.11 -1.45 32.29
CA TRP A 641 28.60 -0.92 31.01
C TRP A 641 27.59 -1.10 29.85
N GLU A 642 26.56 -1.94 30.02
CA GLU A 642 25.49 -2.20 29.04
C GLU A 642 24.17 -1.50 29.43
N VAL A 643 23.42 -1.06 28.42
CA VAL A 643 22.01 -0.67 28.50
C VAL A 643 21.26 -1.62 27.60
N VAL A 644 20.14 -2.16 28.07
CA VAL A 644 19.21 -2.97 27.30
C VAL A 644 17.91 -2.21 27.23
N ALA A 645 17.65 -1.62 26.06
CA ALA A 645 16.34 -1.07 25.77
C ALA A 645 15.29 -2.19 25.71
N GLY A 646 14.03 -1.87 25.94
CA GLY A 646 12.92 -2.80 25.84
C GLY A 646 11.69 -2.13 25.29
N GLY A 647 11.56 -2.11 23.97
CA GLY A 647 10.40 -1.59 23.26
C GLY A 647 9.23 -2.58 23.25
N ASP A 648 8.30 -2.40 22.33
CA ASP A 648 7.24 -3.37 22.01
C ASP A 648 6.72 -3.13 20.59
N ILE A 649 5.90 -4.05 20.09
CA ILE A 649 5.08 -3.86 18.90
C ILE A 649 3.74 -4.57 19.06
N LEU A 650 2.66 -3.83 18.81
CA LEU A 650 1.29 -4.32 18.94
C LEU A 650 0.53 -4.11 17.62
N MET A 651 -0.56 -4.86 17.46
CA MET A 651 -1.53 -4.66 16.39
C MET A 651 -2.88 -4.19 16.97
N ALA A 652 -3.57 -3.33 16.25
CA ALA A 652 -4.97 -3.01 16.47
C ALA A 652 -5.75 -3.14 15.16
N CYS A 653 -6.94 -3.73 15.21
CA CYS A 653 -7.71 -4.05 14.02
C CYS A 653 -9.00 -3.22 13.97
N PRO A 654 -9.52 -2.91 12.78
CA PRO A 654 -10.81 -2.28 12.64
C PRO A 654 -11.90 -3.08 13.38
N ASN A 655 -12.78 -2.38 14.08
CA ASN A 655 -13.93 -2.97 14.76
C ASN A 655 -15.24 -2.56 14.07
N ALA A 656 -16.35 -3.18 14.45
CA ALA A 656 -17.66 -2.95 13.82
C ALA A 656 -18.20 -1.50 13.96
N SER A 657 -17.55 -0.64 14.75
CA SER A 657 -17.90 0.78 14.88
C SER A 657 -17.08 1.71 13.98
N GLY A 658 -16.16 1.16 13.17
CA GLY A 658 -15.24 1.95 12.34
C GLY A 658 -14.07 2.56 13.11
N LEU A 659 -13.85 2.14 14.36
CA LEU A 659 -12.67 2.47 15.17
C LEU A 659 -11.74 1.25 15.25
N PHE A 660 -10.79 1.25 16.18
CA PHE A 660 -9.86 0.15 16.36
C PHE A 660 -10.11 -0.62 17.66
N GLN A 661 -9.78 -1.91 17.67
CA GLN A 661 -9.62 -2.72 18.87
C GLN A 661 -8.18 -3.21 18.95
N LEU A 662 -7.56 -3.10 20.12
CA LEU A 662 -6.23 -3.65 20.35
C LEU A 662 -6.26 -5.17 20.27
N GLU A 663 -5.16 -5.78 19.82
CA GLU A 663 -4.93 -7.20 19.97
C GLU A 663 -5.14 -7.66 21.43
N SER A 664 -5.56 -8.91 21.59
CA SER A 664 -5.68 -9.52 22.91
C SER A 664 -5.28 -10.98 22.81
N ASN A 665 -4.33 -11.38 23.66
CA ASN A 665 -3.73 -12.71 23.64
C ASN A 665 -3.14 -13.06 22.25
N GLY A 666 -2.53 -12.08 21.59
CA GLY A 666 -1.91 -12.22 20.27
C GLY A 666 -2.87 -12.50 19.13
N ALA A 667 -4.14 -12.13 19.28
CA ALA A 667 -5.16 -12.26 18.24
C ALA A 667 -5.83 -10.91 17.97
N CYS A 668 -6.08 -10.65 16.70
CA CYS A 668 -6.69 -9.41 16.21
C CYS A 668 -7.33 -9.68 14.84
N GLY A 669 -8.48 -9.08 14.53
CA GLY A 669 -9.09 -9.19 13.19
C GLY A 669 -9.48 -10.61 12.75
N GLY A 670 -9.62 -11.57 13.66
CA GLY A 670 -9.82 -12.99 13.34
C GLY A 670 -8.54 -13.78 13.04
N ALA A 671 -7.40 -13.10 12.95
CA ALA A 671 -6.06 -13.69 12.83
C ALA A 671 -5.42 -13.94 14.21
N SER A 672 -4.40 -14.77 14.23
CA SER A 672 -3.62 -15.10 15.43
C SER A 672 -2.14 -15.14 15.10
N GLY A 673 -1.38 -14.33 15.82
CA GLY A 673 0.05 -14.18 15.60
C GLY A 673 0.90 -15.22 16.33
N GLY A 674 2.21 -14.98 16.36
CA GLY A 674 3.21 -15.94 16.83
C GLY A 674 3.35 -16.00 18.35
N GLY A 675 2.82 -15.02 19.08
CA GLY A 675 2.96 -14.87 20.53
C GLY A 675 1.73 -15.30 21.35
N VAL A 676 0.72 -15.95 20.76
CA VAL A 676 -0.49 -16.37 21.48
C VAL A 676 -0.16 -17.21 22.73
N GLY A 677 -0.67 -16.79 23.90
CA GLY A 677 -0.51 -17.49 25.17
C GLY A 677 0.91 -17.48 25.75
N ASN A 678 1.80 -16.60 25.28
CA ASN A 678 3.18 -16.49 25.77
C ASN A 678 3.29 -15.71 27.11
N ASN A 679 2.17 -15.19 27.66
CA ASN A 679 2.07 -14.32 28.83
C ASN A 679 2.84 -13.00 28.71
N GLN A 680 2.93 -12.46 27.50
CA GLN A 680 3.52 -11.16 27.16
C GLN A 680 2.50 -10.41 26.30
N GLY A 681 2.40 -9.09 26.41
CA GLY A 681 1.40 -8.26 25.74
C GLY A 681 -0.02 -8.29 26.30
N PRO A 682 -0.92 -7.49 25.69
CA PRO A 682 -2.31 -7.35 26.09
C PRO A 682 -3.05 -8.69 26.12
N GLY A 683 -3.85 -8.94 27.17
CA GLY A 683 -4.62 -10.18 27.28
C GLY A 683 -3.78 -11.46 27.47
N GLY A 684 -2.45 -11.38 27.61
CA GLY A 684 -1.57 -12.51 27.91
C GLY A 684 -0.90 -13.16 26.69
N GLY A 685 -0.83 -12.45 25.56
CA GLY A 685 -0.15 -12.85 24.34
C GLY A 685 0.06 -11.65 23.40
N GLU A 686 1.10 -11.69 22.57
CA GLU A 686 1.41 -10.67 21.55
C GLU A 686 1.15 -11.21 20.16
N TYR A 687 0.72 -10.36 19.23
CA TYR A 687 0.57 -10.80 17.84
C TYR A 687 1.95 -11.05 17.23
N PHE A 688 2.85 -10.07 17.34
CA PHE A 688 4.21 -10.20 16.84
C PHE A 688 5.14 -10.83 17.89
N ASN A 689 5.75 -11.95 17.53
CA ASN A 689 6.73 -12.62 18.38
C ASN A 689 8.09 -11.96 18.23
N ASP A 690 8.30 -10.86 18.95
CA ASP A 690 9.46 -9.98 18.84
C ASP A 690 10.75 -10.51 19.51
N ARG A 691 10.79 -11.82 19.74
CA ARG A 691 11.86 -12.50 20.46
C ARG A 691 13.13 -12.61 19.62
N TYR A 692 14.27 -12.27 20.22
CA TYR A 692 15.59 -12.69 19.76
C TYR A 692 16.04 -13.98 20.46
N VAL A 693 16.45 -14.99 19.68
CA VAL A 693 16.86 -16.30 20.20
C VAL A 693 18.28 -16.67 19.73
N GLN A 694 19.17 -16.93 20.70
CA GLN A 694 20.50 -17.49 20.42
C GLN A 694 20.42 -19.00 20.19
N ALA A 695 21.46 -19.57 19.55
CA ALA A 695 21.61 -21.02 19.42
C ALA A 695 21.61 -21.78 20.77
N SER A 696 21.96 -21.09 21.87
CA SER A 696 21.92 -21.64 23.24
C SER A 696 20.52 -21.68 23.86
N GLY A 697 19.50 -21.12 23.20
CA GLY A 697 18.15 -20.95 23.72
C GLY A 697 17.95 -19.73 24.63
N SER A 698 19.03 -19.04 25.02
CA SER A 698 18.96 -17.76 25.75
C SER A 698 18.65 -16.61 24.79
N GLY A 699 17.95 -15.58 25.25
CA GLY A 699 17.46 -14.53 24.35
C GLY A 699 17.11 -13.23 25.02
N HIS A 700 16.67 -12.29 24.19
CA HIS A 700 15.96 -11.08 24.57
C HIS A 700 14.55 -11.22 24.03
N TRP A 701 13.58 -10.81 24.82
CA TRP A 701 12.18 -10.67 24.44
C TRP A 701 11.95 -9.17 24.59
N GLU A 702 11.18 -8.51 23.72
CA GLU A 702 11.04 -7.03 23.68
C GLU A 702 12.21 -6.31 22.99
N THR A 703 12.48 -6.67 21.73
CA THR A 703 13.66 -6.18 20.99
C THR A 703 13.43 -4.93 20.16
N SER A 704 12.19 -4.46 20.05
CA SER A 704 11.80 -3.26 19.33
C SER A 704 12.65 -2.03 19.69
N ASN A 705 13.04 -1.26 18.68
CA ASN A 705 13.53 0.13 18.81
C ASN A 705 12.48 1.15 18.34
N GLY A 706 11.28 0.67 18.00
CA GLY A 706 10.08 1.46 17.77
C GLY A 706 9.98 2.19 16.44
N ALA A 707 10.63 1.71 15.39
CA ALA A 707 10.45 2.21 14.04
C ALA A 707 10.04 1.06 13.10
N LEU A 708 8.98 1.28 12.34
CA LEU A 708 8.23 0.37 11.49
C LEU A 708 8.40 0.78 10.03
N ALA A 709 8.25 -0.17 9.12
CA ALA A 709 7.90 0.14 7.74
C ALA A 709 7.26 -1.09 7.11
N LEU A 710 6.23 -0.90 6.29
CA LEU A 710 5.57 -1.95 5.54
C LEU A 710 5.96 -1.91 4.07
N LEU A 711 6.11 -3.09 3.45
CA LEU A 711 6.14 -3.20 1.99
C LEU A 711 4.71 -3.56 1.53
N PRO A 712 3.98 -2.63 0.89
CA PRO A 712 2.61 -2.89 0.43
C PRO A 712 2.52 -4.10 -0.51
N GLY A 713 1.41 -4.82 -0.44
CA GLY A 713 1.18 -6.05 -1.21
C GLY A 713 2.04 -7.25 -0.75
N SER A 714 2.74 -7.14 0.39
CA SER A 714 3.60 -8.19 0.92
C SER A 714 3.17 -8.64 2.31
N ASP A 715 3.54 -9.86 2.69
CA ASP A 715 3.34 -10.38 4.06
C ASP A 715 4.39 -9.88 5.06
N ASP A 716 5.24 -8.92 4.70
CA ASP A 716 6.40 -8.53 5.49
C ASP A 716 6.22 -7.14 6.15
N MET A 717 6.35 -7.09 7.47
CA MET A 717 6.54 -5.86 8.25
C MET A 717 7.99 -5.76 8.71
N ILE A 718 8.60 -4.58 8.60
CA ILE A 718 9.94 -4.30 9.10
C ILE A 718 9.86 -3.59 10.44
N LEU A 719 10.72 -3.98 11.37
CA LEU A 719 10.92 -3.30 12.64
C LEU A 719 12.41 -3.14 12.91
N ASN A 720 12.84 -1.91 13.16
CA ASN A 720 14.18 -1.68 13.70
C ASN A 720 14.28 -2.27 15.11
N SER A 721 15.27 -3.14 15.28
CA SER A 721 15.38 -4.01 16.45
C SER A 721 16.80 -4.09 16.96
N MET A 722 16.93 -4.33 18.27
CA MET A 722 18.21 -4.78 18.83
C MET A 722 18.42 -6.27 18.53
N ASN A 723 19.64 -6.66 18.21
CA ASN A 723 20.02 -8.04 17.87
C ASN A 723 19.04 -8.68 16.84
N PRO A 724 18.82 -8.07 15.66
CA PRO A 724 17.77 -8.49 14.74
C PRO A 724 17.96 -9.90 14.14
N VAL A 725 19.18 -10.47 14.20
CA VAL A 725 19.52 -11.75 13.56
C VAL A 725 19.56 -12.91 14.57
N ASP A 726 18.63 -13.86 14.45
CA ASP A 726 18.59 -15.10 15.26
C ASP A 726 19.66 -16.13 14.88
N GLY A 727 19.87 -17.12 15.75
CA GLY A 727 20.48 -18.41 15.36
C GLY A 727 22.00 -18.46 15.14
N GLY A 728 22.78 -17.46 15.58
CA GLY A 728 24.25 -17.49 15.52
C GLY A 728 24.95 -18.05 16.78
N ASP A 729 26.27 -18.28 16.67
CA ASP A 729 27.18 -18.43 17.83
C ASP A 729 27.05 -17.20 18.76
N GLN A 730 27.82 -17.13 19.85
CA GLN A 730 27.82 -15.96 20.76
C GLN A 730 28.02 -14.59 20.04
N ASP A 731 28.25 -14.54 18.74
CA ASP A 731 28.49 -13.40 17.87
C ASP A 731 27.34 -12.40 17.67
N ASN A 732 26.06 -12.73 17.92
CA ASN A 732 24.93 -11.89 17.50
C ASN A 732 24.44 -10.83 18.51
N PHE A 733 25.19 -10.54 19.58
CA PHE A 733 24.77 -9.54 20.59
C PHE A 733 25.40 -8.16 20.39
N ARG A 734 24.69 -7.11 20.83
CA ARG A 734 25.06 -5.68 20.75
C ARG A 734 25.12 -5.19 19.30
N ALA A 735 24.01 -5.39 18.62
CA ALA A 735 23.80 -4.97 17.25
C ALA A 735 22.42 -4.31 17.13
N GLY A 736 22.23 -3.56 16.06
CA GLY A 736 20.94 -2.98 15.69
C GLY A 736 20.75 -2.98 14.19
N GLY A 737 19.49 -3.01 13.78
CA GLY A 737 19.05 -3.02 12.38
C GLY A 737 17.66 -3.63 12.25
N PRO A 738 17.14 -3.76 11.02
CA PRO A 738 15.80 -4.24 10.80
C PRO A 738 15.66 -5.75 11.04
N ALA A 739 14.51 -6.13 11.57
CA ALA A 739 13.96 -7.47 11.61
C ALA A 739 12.64 -7.47 10.83
N TRP A 740 12.36 -8.55 10.10
CA TRP A 740 11.13 -8.71 9.31
C TRP A 740 10.23 -9.69 10.02
N TYR A 741 8.94 -9.40 10.02
CA TYR A 741 7.89 -10.22 10.61
C TYR A 741 6.82 -10.49 9.57
N SER A 742 6.28 -11.70 9.59
CA SER A 742 5.13 -12.06 8.78
C SER A 742 3.87 -11.42 9.37
N LEU A 743 3.12 -10.65 8.59
CA LEU A 743 1.84 -10.06 8.98
C LEU A 743 0.79 -11.15 9.23
N THR A 744 0.83 -12.23 8.48
CA THR A 744 -0.08 -13.38 8.60
C THR A 744 0.18 -14.18 9.88
N SER A 745 1.45 -14.43 10.22
CA SER A 745 1.81 -15.34 11.31
C SER A 745 2.37 -14.66 12.56
N GLY A 746 2.66 -13.37 12.50
CA GLY A 746 3.34 -12.60 13.55
C GLY A 746 4.78 -13.06 13.84
N ASN A 747 5.34 -14.02 13.11
CA ASN A 747 6.67 -14.56 13.40
C ASN A 747 7.76 -13.80 12.65
N LYS A 748 8.90 -13.62 13.31
CA LYS A 748 10.10 -13.08 12.67
C LYS A 748 10.61 -14.02 11.57
N THR A 749 10.79 -13.49 10.36
CA THR A 749 11.20 -14.25 9.16
C THR A 749 12.68 -14.07 8.85
N ARG A 750 13.22 -12.85 9.03
CA ARG A 750 14.65 -12.54 8.85
C ARG A 750 15.08 -11.34 9.68
N GLY A 751 16.38 -11.06 9.68
CA GLY A 751 16.93 -9.83 10.21
C GLY A 751 18.27 -9.48 9.58
N PHE A 752 18.70 -8.24 9.80
CA PHE A 752 19.92 -7.70 9.21
C PHE A 752 20.64 -6.75 10.17
N HIS A 753 21.96 -6.91 10.32
CA HIS A 753 22.76 -5.97 11.11
C HIS A 753 23.13 -4.73 10.30
N VAL A 754 22.58 -3.58 10.68
CA VAL A 754 23.09 -2.28 10.24
C VAL A 754 24.39 -1.97 10.96
N PHE A 755 24.49 -2.22 12.26
CA PHE A 755 25.74 -2.09 13.02
C PHE A 755 25.93 -3.26 14.00
N ARG A 756 27.19 -3.49 14.42
CA ARG A 756 27.55 -4.54 15.38
C ARG A 756 28.75 -4.15 16.24
N ASP A 757 28.51 -4.00 17.54
CA ASP A 757 29.47 -3.51 18.54
C ASP A 757 30.03 -4.62 19.46
N ARG A 758 29.97 -5.88 19.03
CA ARG A 758 30.54 -7.00 19.79
C ARG A 758 32.06 -6.85 19.94
N ASN A 759 32.59 -7.14 21.14
CA ASN A 759 34.03 -7.09 21.50
C ASN A 759 34.72 -5.75 21.22
N VAL A 760 33.96 -4.67 21.09
CA VAL A 760 34.55 -3.35 20.96
C VAL A 760 35.05 -2.91 22.37
N PRO A 761 36.34 -2.56 22.54
CA PRO A 761 36.88 -2.12 23.83
C PRO A 761 36.10 -0.94 24.41
N SER A 762 36.18 -0.75 25.73
CA SER A 762 35.70 0.47 26.37
C SER A 762 36.34 1.70 25.73
N GLY A 763 35.55 2.72 25.41
CA GLY A 763 36.04 3.98 24.86
C GLY A 763 36.26 3.94 23.34
N THR A 764 35.23 3.56 22.59
CA THR A 764 35.23 3.52 21.10
C THR A 764 34.03 4.24 20.48
N GLY A 765 33.14 4.77 21.32
CA GLY A 765 31.90 5.43 20.91
C GLY A 765 30.82 4.50 20.36
N ALA A 766 30.87 3.21 20.73
CA ALA A 766 29.83 2.23 20.45
C ALA A 766 28.49 2.61 21.09
N VAL A 767 27.39 2.17 20.48
CA VAL A 767 26.00 2.45 20.91
C VAL A 767 25.35 1.24 21.59
N GLY A 768 25.87 0.05 21.33
CA GLY A 768 25.41 -1.18 21.98
C GLY A 768 23.93 -1.45 21.72
N LYS A 769 23.14 -1.66 22.79
CA LYS A 769 21.69 -1.87 22.72
C LYS A 769 20.88 -0.68 23.27
N GLY A 770 21.53 0.47 23.49
CA GLY A 770 20.88 1.68 23.96
C GLY A 770 20.40 2.55 22.81
N HIS A 771 19.49 2.02 21.97
CA HIS A 771 18.90 2.68 20.79
C HIS A 771 19.90 3.32 19.82
N GLY A 772 20.58 2.50 19.03
CA GLY A 772 21.46 2.97 17.95
C GLY A 772 20.76 3.20 16.62
N MET A 773 19.48 2.84 16.51
CA MET A 773 18.65 2.99 15.32
C MET A 773 17.64 4.11 15.55
N GLY A 774 17.31 4.84 14.49
CA GLY A 774 16.14 5.70 14.42
C GLY A 774 15.10 5.10 13.49
N ASP A 775 14.38 5.98 12.82
CA ASP A 775 13.29 5.62 11.93
C ASP A 775 13.77 4.91 10.64
N ILE A 776 12.85 4.28 9.91
CA ILE A 776 13.09 3.41 8.77
C ILE A 776 12.03 3.60 7.69
N GLU A 777 12.47 3.65 6.43
CA GLU A 777 11.60 3.91 5.30
C GLU A 777 11.97 3.03 4.11
N LEU A 778 10.99 2.79 3.23
CA LEU A 778 11.19 2.10 1.96
C LEU A 778 11.36 3.10 0.82
N LEU A 779 12.42 2.94 0.03
CA LEU A 779 12.70 3.78 -1.13
C LEU A 779 11.87 3.36 -2.35
N LEU A 780 10.55 3.38 -2.20
CA LEU A 780 9.56 2.99 -3.19
C LEU A 780 9.56 3.94 -4.40
N ASP A 781 9.14 3.40 -5.55
CA ASP A 781 8.91 4.19 -6.75
C ASP A 781 7.51 4.83 -6.67
N PRO A 782 7.29 6.00 -7.30
CA PRO A 782 5.96 6.61 -7.34
C PRO A 782 5.03 5.76 -8.21
N ALA A 783 3.75 5.69 -7.82
CA ALA A 783 2.71 5.10 -8.66
C ALA A 783 2.67 5.83 -10.02
N PRO A 784 2.63 5.08 -11.14
CA PRO A 784 2.52 5.70 -12.46
C PRO A 784 1.18 6.40 -12.62
N ILE A 785 1.08 7.29 -13.60
CA ILE A 785 -0.18 7.92 -14.01
C ILE A 785 -0.52 7.51 -15.45
N GLU A 786 -1.81 7.41 -15.71
CA GLU A 786 -2.41 7.17 -17.03
C GLU A 786 -3.46 8.25 -17.31
N ILE A 787 -3.45 8.74 -18.55
CA ILE A 787 -4.40 9.73 -19.03
C ILE A 787 -5.01 9.30 -20.37
N GLY A 788 -6.27 9.65 -20.60
CA GLY A 788 -6.93 9.41 -21.87
C GLY A 788 -8.45 9.43 -21.73
N ASN A 789 -9.10 8.72 -22.64
CA ASN A 789 -10.35 7.98 -22.47
C ASN A 789 -10.88 7.64 -23.87
N ARG A 790 -11.86 8.37 -24.42
CA ARG A 790 -12.63 7.96 -25.60
C ARG A 790 -12.81 9.06 -26.66
N VAL A 791 -12.96 8.62 -27.90
CA VAL A 791 -13.39 9.44 -29.05
C VAL A 791 -14.64 8.81 -29.64
N TRP A 792 -15.75 9.56 -29.71
CA TRP A 792 -17.05 9.03 -30.15
C TRP A 792 -17.77 9.96 -31.12
N ASN A 793 -18.78 9.40 -31.76
CA ASN A 793 -19.70 10.10 -32.65
C ASN A 793 -20.90 10.58 -31.85
N ASP A 794 -20.86 11.84 -31.43
CA ASP A 794 -21.95 12.57 -30.79
C ASP A 794 -23.05 12.85 -31.83
N ALA A 795 -23.95 11.89 -31.99
CA ALA A 795 -24.92 11.88 -33.08
C ALA A 795 -25.97 12.98 -32.91
N ASN A 796 -26.25 13.37 -31.65
CA ASN A 796 -27.27 14.34 -31.29
C ASN A 796 -26.71 15.77 -31.11
N GLY A 797 -25.39 15.92 -31.01
CA GLY A 797 -24.65 17.18 -30.92
C GLY A 797 -24.72 17.87 -29.56
N ASP A 798 -25.04 17.14 -28.48
CA ASP A 798 -25.21 17.71 -27.14
C ASP A 798 -23.94 17.68 -26.27
N GLY A 799 -22.88 17.02 -26.76
CA GLY A 799 -21.60 16.92 -26.10
C GLY A 799 -21.51 15.91 -24.97
N ILE A 800 -22.52 15.05 -24.79
CA ILE A 800 -22.59 14.01 -23.76
C ILE A 800 -22.47 12.63 -24.45
N GLN A 801 -21.78 11.69 -23.81
CA GLN A 801 -21.58 10.33 -24.35
C GLN A 801 -22.83 9.45 -24.15
N ASP A 802 -23.80 9.51 -25.05
CA ASP A 802 -25.03 8.72 -24.88
C ASP A 802 -24.81 7.20 -25.09
N PRO A 803 -25.59 6.33 -24.42
CA PRO A 803 -25.44 4.88 -24.53
C PRO A 803 -25.56 4.32 -25.95
N ASP A 804 -26.33 4.96 -26.83
CA ASP A 804 -26.53 4.55 -28.23
C ASP A 804 -25.58 5.23 -29.22
N GLU A 805 -24.56 5.93 -28.72
CA GLU A 805 -23.56 6.61 -29.54
C GLU A 805 -22.32 5.76 -29.78
N THR A 806 -22.01 5.63 -31.07
CA THR A 806 -20.92 4.78 -31.53
C THR A 806 -19.56 5.44 -31.31
N SER A 807 -18.57 4.65 -30.92
CA SER A 807 -17.16 5.03 -30.89
C SER A 807 -16.59 5.34 -32.29
N ILE A 808 -15.46 6.07 -32.34
CA ILE A 808 -14.72 6.35 -33.58
C ILE A 808 -13.32 5.72 -33.51
N GLN A 809 -13.15 4.62 -34.25
CA GLN A 809 -11.87 3.93 -34.41
C GLN A 809 -10.94 4.63 -35.41
N GLY A 810 -9.62 4.55 -35.17
CA GLY A 810 -8.60 4.94 -36.13
C GLY A 810 -8.21 6.42 -36.12
N VAL A 811 -8.63 7.17 -35.10
CA VAL A 811 -8.28 8.58 -34.92
C VAL A 811 -6.88 8.68 -34.33
N VAL A 812 -6.00 9.48 -34.94
CA VAL A 812 -4.67 9.74 -34.39
C VAL A 812 -4.75 10.80 -33.31
N VAL A 813 -4.35 10.43 -32.10
CA VAL A 813 -4.32 11.29 -30.90
C VAL A 813 -2.87 11.50 -30.47
N THR A 814 -2.53 12.72 -30.04
CA THR A 814 -1.16 13.09 -29.66
C THR A 814 -1.13 13.81 -28.31
N LEU A 815 -0.15 13.48 -27.47
CA LEU A 815 0.11 14.15 -26.20
C LEU A 815 1.25 15.16 -26.36
N HIS A 816 1.04 16.37 -25.85
CA HIS A 816 2.00 17.47 -25.84
C HIS A 816 2.29 17.95 -24.42
N ASN A 817 3.55 18.32 -24.15
CA ASN A 817 3.95 18.92 -22.88
C ASN A 817 3.73 20.45 -22.85
N ALA A 818 4.02 21.08 -21.71
CA ALA A 818 3.91 22.53 -21.50
C ALA A 818 4.74 23.41 -22.45
N ALA A 819 5.77 22.85 -23.10
CA ALA A 819 6.54 23.56 -24.13
C ALA A 819 5.89 23.44 -25.54
N GLY A 820 4.75 22.75 -25.65
CA GLY A 820 4.05 22.43 -26.90
C GLY A 820 4.68 21.29 -27.69
N ALA A 821 5.71 20.62 -27.17
CA ALA A 821 6.38 19.52 -27.85
C ALA A 821 5.56 18.23 -27.74
N GLN A 822 5.38 17.53 -28.86
CA GLN A 822 4.74 16.21 -28.86
C GLN A 822 5.65 15.20 -28.17
N ILE A 823 5.12 14.46 -27.21
CA ILE A 823 5.84 13.45 -26.42
C ILE A 823 5.31 12.01 -26.63
N ALA A 824 4.07 11.86 -27.14
CA ALA A 824 3.51 10.55 -27.47
C ALA A 824 2.45 10.63 -28.60
N SER A 825 2.11 9.49 -29.18
CA SER A 825 1.02 9.36 -30.17
C SER A 825 0.43 7.95 -30.19
N VAL A 826 -0.89 7.88 -30.23
CA VAL A 826 -1.67 6.64 -30.30
C VAL A 826 -2.74 6.74 -31.37
N THR A 827 -3.42 5.63 -31.66
CA THR A 827 -4.55 5.56 -32.59
C THR A 827 -5.71 4.83 -31.93
N THR A 828 -6.90 5.44 -31.92
CA THR A 828 -8.06 4.90 -31.20
C THR A 828 -8.44 3.48 -31.64
N ASN A 829 -8.85 2.65 -30.68
CA ASN A 829 -9.30 1.26 -30.91
C ASN A 829 -10.76 1.18 -31.39
N SER A 830 -11.34 -0.02 -31.45
CA SER A 830 -12.74 -0.25 -31.84
C SER A 830 -13.74 0.48 -30.96
N ASP A 831 -13.39 0.69 -29.71
CA ASP A 831 -14.23 1.28 -28.67
C ASP A 831 -13.99 2.79 -28.55
N GLY A 832 -13.12 3.32 -29.42
CA GLY A 832 -12.79 4.74 -29.52
C GLY A 832 -11.72 5.16 -28.52
N GLU A 833 -11.16 4.21 -27.79
CA GLU A 833 -10.33 4.50 -26.62
C GLU A 833 -8.91 4.87 -27.00
N TYR A 834 -8.25 5.66 -26.16
CA TYR A 834 -6.84 6.01 -26.27
C TYR A 834 -6.22 6.30 -24.90
N PHE A 835 -4.97 5.91 -24.69
CA PHE A 835 -4.28 6.06 -23.40
C PHE A 835 -2.80 6.43 -23.53
N PHE A 836 -2.33 7.28 -22.62
CA PHE A 836 -0.92 7.60 -22.44
C PHE A 836 -0.53 7.36 -20.98
N SER A 837 0.50 6.54 -20.76
CA SER A 837 0.94 6.21 -19.41
C SER A 837 2.47 6.34 -19.28
N ASN A 838 2.92 6.81 -18.11
CA ASN A 838 4.34 6.78 -17.77
C ASN A 838 4.77 5.47 -17.11
N ALA A 839 3.86 4.50 -16.93
CA ALA A 839 4.17 3.15 -16.48
C ALA A 839 5.14 2.45 -17.45
N ALA A 840 5.95 1.53 -16.94
CA ALA A 840 6.92 0.80 -17.73
C ALA A 840 6.27 -0.16 -18.75
N SER A 841 5.06 -0.62 -18.45
CA SER A 841 4.21 -1.48 -19.27
C SER A 841 2.81 -1.45 -18.67
N GLY A 842 1.82 -1.95 -19.42
CA GLY A 842 0.49 -2.22 -18.89
C GLY A 842 -0.22 -3.33 -19.67
N PRO A 843 -1.42 -3.73 -19.23
CA PRO A 843 -2.19 -4.84 -19.78
C PRO A 843 -2.78 -4.57 -21.17
N GLN A 844 -2.98 -3.30 -21.56
CA GLN A 844 -3.56 -2.99 -22.87
C GLN A 844 -2.60 -3.37 -23.99
N SER A 845 -3.12 -4.08 -24.98
CA SER A 845 -2.37 -4.48 -26.17
C SER A 845 -2.91 -3.76 -27.40
N GLY A 846 -2.04 -3.11 -28.18
CA GLY A 846 -2.42 -2.44 -29.42
C GLY A 846 -1.80 -1.06 -29.58
N GLY A 847 -2.26 -0.34 -30.61
CA GLY A 847 -1.77 1.02 -30.92
C GLY A 847 -2.54 2.15 -30.23
N HIS A 848 -3.55 1.83 -29.41
CA HIS A 848 -4.39 2.82 -28.72
C HIS A 848 -3.81 3.25 -27.37
N ALA A 849 -2.91 2.46 -26.80
CA ALA A 849 -2.20 2.77 -25.57
C ALA A 849 -0.69 2.92 -25.82
N GLN A 850 -0.08 3.94 -25.22
CA GLN A 850 1.38 4.07 -25.21
C GLN A 850 1.90 4.16 -23.76
N TYR A 851 2.74 3.19 -23.40
CA TYR A 851 3.48 3.13 -22.13
C TYR A 851 4.89 3.73 -22.28
N ASN A 852 5.59 3.94 -21.16
CA ASN A 852 6.90 4.60 -21.08
C ASN A 852 6.92 6.00 -21.71
N VAL A 853 5.86 6.79 -21.53
CA VAL A 853 5.81 8.16 -22.06
C VAL A 853 6.75 9.07 -21.27
N ASN A 854 8.00 9.14 -21.73
CA ASN A 854 9.02 10.01 -21.15
C ASN A 854 8.57 11.47 -21.24
N GLY A 855 8.43 12.12 -20.08
CA GLY A 855 8.01 13.51 -19.98
C GLY A 855 6.53 13.72 -19.65
N LEU A 856 5.75 12.66 -19.41
CA LEU A 856 4.50 12.72 -18.65
C LEU A 856 4.84 12.54 -17.15
N THR A 857 4.77 13.63 -16.39
CA THR A 857 5.16 13.67 -14.97
C THR A 857 4.01 14.13 -14.09
N THR A 858 4.03 13.76 -12.81
CA THR A 858 3.02 14.14 -11.81
C THR A 858 3.17 15.60 -11.38
N ASN A 859 2.14 16.17 -10.75
CA ASN A 859 2.11 17.52 -10.19
C ASN A 859 2.59 18.59 -11.18
N THR A 860 2.25 18.44 -12.47
CA THR A 860 2.83 19.23 -13.58
C THR A 860 1.72 19.88 -14.39
N GLN A 861 1.86 21.18 -14.63
CA GLN A 861 0.85 21.96 -15.32
C GLN A 861 1.10 22.05 -16.84
N GLY A 862 0.02 22.18 -17.61
CA GLY A 862 0.04 22.62 -19.01
C GLY A 862 0.29 21.52 -20.04
N TYR A 863 -0.20 20.30 -19.81
CA TYR A 863 -0.26 19.30 -20.88
C TYR A 863 -1.45 19.55 -21.82
N GLU A 864 -1.34 19.00 -23.03
CA GLU A 864 -2.44 19.01 -23.99
C GLU A 864 -2.56 17.66 -24.71
N VAL A 865 -3.76 17.08 -24.73
CA VAL A 865 -4.14 16.06 -25.71
C VAL A 865 -4.68 16.75 -26.95
N ARG A 866 -4.23 16.32 -28.13
CA ARG A 866 -4.60 16.94 -29.41
C ARG A 866 -5.02 15.93 -30.45
N ILE A 867 -6.04 16.30 -31.23
CA ILE A 867 -6.40 15.67 -32.51
C ILE A 867 -6.16 16.70 -33.61
N ALA A 868 -5.03 16.56 -34.31
CA ALA A 868 -4.67 17.45 -35.41
C ALA A 868 -5.56 17.19 -36.63
N ASN A 869 -5.89 18.26 -37.36
CA ASN A 869 -6.85 18.21 -38.47
C ASN A 869 -8.16 17.53 -38.04
N ALA A 870 -8.67 17.93 -36.88
CA ALA A 870 -10.00 17.56 -36.40
C ALA A 870 -11.09 18.12 -37.31
N GLU A 871 -10.85 19.27 -37.94
CA GLU A 871 -11.77 19.93 -38.89
C GLU A 871 -11.04 20.55 -40.09
N GLY A 872 -11.80 20.93 -41.13
CA GLY A 872 -11.30 21.67 -42.29
C GLY A 872 -10.83 20.81 -43.47
N GLY A 873 -10.18 21.42 -44.46
CA GLY A 873 -9.88 20.78 -45.75
C GLY A 873 -8.84 19.65 -45.71
N THR A 874 -8.13 19.47 -44.59
CA THR A 874 -7.13 18.41 -44.37
C THR A 874 -7.56 17.44 -43.27
N GLN A 875 -8.86 17.43 -42.91
CA GLN A 875 -9.43 16.60 -41.86
C GLN A 875 -9.02 15.13 -41.99
N GLN A 876 -8.74 14.47 -40.85
CA GLN A 876 -8.46 13.03 -40.84
C GLN A 876 -9.63 12.28 -41.50
N SER A 877 -9.33 11.31 -42.37
CA SER A 877 -10.37 10.66 -43.18
C SER A 877 -11.46 9.97 -42.36
N VAL A 878 -11.12 9.51 -41.16
CA VAL A 878 -12.06 8.88 -40.21
C VAL A 878 -13.03 9.89 -39.58
N LEU A 879 -12.70 11.18 -39.57
CA LEU A 879 -13.54 12.27 -39.04
C LEU A 879 -14.31 13.01 -40.15
N ASN A 880 -14.23 12.55 -41.40
CA ASN A 880 -14.74 13.29 -42.55
C ASN A 880 -16.24 13.62 -42.43
N GLY A 881 -16.57 14.91 -42.38
CA GLY A 881 -17.95 15.39 -42.25
C GLY A 881 -18.47 15.45 -40.82
N LEU A 882 -17.60 15.24 -39.83
CA LEU A 882 -17.88 15.48 -38.42
C LEU A 882 -17.22 16.79 -37.96
N PHE A 883 -17.73 17.35 -36.87
CA PHE A 883 -17.26 18.58 -36.23
C PHE A 883 -17.09 18.35 -34.73
N VAL A 884 -16.17 19.06 -34.09
CA VAL A 884 -15.99 18.98 -32.63
C VAL A 884 -17.27 19.48 -31.97
N THR A 885 -17.79 18.71 -31.01
CA THR A 885 -19.01 19.07 -30.28
C THR A 885 -18.75 20.10 -29.17
N ALA A 886 -19.79 20.46 -28.42
CA ALA A 886 -19.68 21.38 -27.30
C ALA A 886 -18.88 20.76 -26.14
N ALA A 887 -17.85 21.47 -25.70
CA ALA A 887 -17.04 21.05 -24.57
C ALA A 887 -17.73 21.29 -23.22
N ASN A 888 -17.44 20.46 -22.22
CA ASN A 888 -17.89 20.56 -20.83
C ASN A 888 -19.43 20.64 -20.70
N SER A 889 -20.13 19.80 -21.47
CA SER A 889 -21.60 19.80 -21.58
C SER A 889 -22.30 18.92 -20.54
N GLY A 890 -21.55 18.10 -19.81
CA GLY A 890 -22.03 17.26 -18.74
C GLY A 890 -22.58 18.08 -17.57
N ALA A 891 -23.48 17.48 -16.80
CA ALA A 891 -24.14 18.12 -15.67
C ALA A 891 -23.85 17.39 -14.35
N ASN A 892 -23.90 18.14 -13.24
CA ASN A 892 -23.72 17.67 -11.86
C ASN A 892 -22.27 17.29 -11.50
N ALA A 893 -22.06 16.59 -10.38
CA ALA A 893 -20.74 16.23 -9.87
C ALA A 893 -19.93 15.30 -10.79
N ASN A 894 -20.61 14.60 -11.71
CA ASN A 894 -20.03 13.68 -12.68
C ASN A 894 -19.91 14.29 -14.08
N GLY A 895 -20.10 15.62 -14.22
CA GLY A 895 -20.17 16.27 -15.54
C GLY A 895 -18.96 15.96 -16.42
N ASP A 896 -17.77 15.96 -15.82
CA ASP A 896 -16.48 15.70 -16.49
C ASP A 896 -16.31 14.24 -16.96
N LEU A 897 -17.04 13.27 -16.39
CA LEU A 897 -16.79 11.85 -16.68
C LEU A 897 -17.40 11.39 -18.00
N ASN A 898 -18.37 12.11 -18.55
CA ASN A 898 -19.21 11.61 -19.63
C ASN A 898 -19.50 12.64 -20.73
N ASP A 899 -18.69 13.68 -20.82
CA ASP A 899 -18.85 14.73 -21.82
C ASP A 899 -17.57 14.92 -22.64
N SER A 900 -17.63 15.80 -23.63
CA SER A 900 -16.46 16.16 -24.44
C SER A 900 -15.71 17.27 -23.74
N ASP A 901 -14.38 17.19 -23.66
CA ASP A 901 -13.53 18.26 -23.14
C ASP A 901 -12.96 19.16 -24.24
N ALA A 902 -13.03 18.66 -25.47
CA ALA A 902 -12.25 19.19 -26.58
C ALA A 902 -12.71 20.57 -27.05
N MET A 903 -11.79 21.53 -27.06
CA MET A 903 -11.99 22.84 -27.69
C MET A 903 -11.19 22.97 -28.99
N LEU A 904 -11.78 23.62 -30.00
CA LEU A 904 -11.11 23.82 -31.28
C LEU A 904 -10.11 24.98 -31.23
N SER A 905 -8.84 24.68 -31.54
CA SER A 905 -7.77 25.66 -31.76
C SER A 905 -7.30 25.60 -33.22
N GLY A 906 -7.81 26.52 -34.03
CA GLY A 906 -7.63 26.47 -35.48
C GLY A 906 -8.38 25.30 -36.09
N THR A 907 -7.66 24.27 -36.54
CA THR A 907 -8.23 23.00 -37.07
C THR A 907 -7.94 21.81 -36.16
N THR A 908 -7.43 22.05 -34.96
CA THR A 908 -6.99 21.02 -34.02
C THR A 908 -7.93 21.02 -32.82
N ALA A 909 -8.48 19.86 -32.47
CA ALA A 909 -9.20 19.70 -31.20
C ALA A 909 -8.18 19.54 -30.07
N VAL A 910 -8.37 20.26 -28.96
CA VAL A 910 -7.40 20.35 -27.85
C VAL A 910 -8.13 20.17 -26.52
N VAL A 911 -7.62 19.28 -25.69
CA VAL A 911 -7.95 19.15 -24.26
C VAL A 911 -6.70 19.54 -23.47
N ALA A 912 -6.77 20.59 -22.68
CA ALA A 912 -5.66 21.08 -21.86
C ALA A 912 -5.85 20.66 -20.41
N PHE A 913 -4.80 20.15 -19.76
CA PHE A 913 -4.92 19.57 -18.43
C PHE A 913 -3.63 19.69 -17.61
N ASP A 914 -3.78 19.51 -16.30
CA ASP A 914 -2.70 19.41 -15.32
C ASP A 914 -2.72 18.00 -14.72
N THR A 915 -1.54 17.46 -14.40
CA THR A 915 -1.46 16.14 -13.75
C THR A 915 -1.51 16.27 -12.23
N GLY A 916 -2.22 15.34 -11.58
CA GLY A 916 -2.23 15.19 -10.13
C GLY A 916 -0.96 14.52 -9.59
N GLY A 917 -1.01 14.12 -8.32
CA GLY A 917 0.07 13.38 -7.65
C GLY A 917 0.32 11.98 -8.26
N PRO A 918 1.26 11.21 -7.69
CA PRO A 918 1.48 9.82 -8.07
C PRO A 918 0.19 8.99 -8.03
N GLY A 919 -0.01 8.15 -9.05
CA GLY A 919 -1.18 7.28 -9.15
C GLY A 919 -2.50 7.95 -9.53
N VAL A 920 -2.55 9.29 -9.64
CA VAL A 920 -3.77 9.98 -10.07
C VAL A 920 -3.98 9.76 -11.56
N ASN A 921 -4.78 8.75 -11.89
CA ASN A 921 -5.19 8.45 -13.26
C ASN A 921 -6.41 9.28 -13.62
N ASN A 922 -6.44 9.79 -14.85
CA ASN A 922 -7.57 10.57 -15.33
C ASN A 922 -8.04 10.03 -16.68
N HIS A 923 -9.26 9.51 -16.67
CA HIS A 923 -9.95 9.02 -17.85
C HIS A 923 -11.17 9.90 -18.19
N SER A 924 -11.08 11.23 -18.03
CA SER A 924 -12.14 12.16 -18.50
C SER A 924 -11.80 12.86 -19.80
N TYR A 925 -10.57 12.75 -20.32
CA TYR A 925 -10.14 13.51 -21.49
C TYR A 925 -10.78 13.00 -22.78
N ASP A 926 -11.95 13.52 -23.08
CA ASP A 926 -12.87 12.92 -24.03
C ASP A 926 -13.12 13.83 -25.25
N PHE A 927 -13.29 13.24 -26.44
CA PHE A 927 -13.52 13.96 -27.70
C PHE A 927 -14.81 13.53 -28.41
N GLY A 928 -15.83 14.38 -28.34
CA GLY A 928 -17.07 14.20 -29.09
C GLY A 928 -17.01 14.84 -30.48
N PHE A 929 -17.45 14.08 -31.50
CA PHE A 929 -17.56 14.56 -32.88
C PHE A 929 -18.95 14.36 -33.43
N SER A 930 -19.59 15.41 -33.93
CA SER A 930 -20.96 15.38 -34.42
C SER A 930 -21.06 15.61 -35.93
N PRO A 931 -21.97 14.91 -36.65
CA PRO A 931 -22.35 15.29 -38.01
C PRO A 931 -23.17 16.60 -38.03
N LEU A 932 -23.69 17.02 -36.88
CA LEU A 932 -24.34 18.31 -36.72
C LEU A 932 -23.24 19.34 -36.55
N GLN A 933 -23.06 20.18 -37.55
CA GLN A 933 -22.18 21.34 -37.39
C GLN A 933 -22.70 22.15 -36.20
N PRO A 934 -21.86 22.40 -35.17
CA PRO A 934 -22.22 23.30 -34.08
C PRO A 934 -22.77 24.58 -34.69
N ALA A 935 -23.90 25.07 -34.18
CA ALA A 935 -24.48 26.29 -34.69
C ALA A 935 -23.38 27.36 -34.74
N ASP A 936 -22.99 27.78 -35.96
CA ASP A 936 -21.91 28.73 -36.18
C ASP A 936 -22.08 29.88 -35.18
N PRO A 937 -21.14 30.12 -34.23
CA PRO A 937 -21.32 31.14 -33.22
C PRO A 937 -21.65 32.42 -33.96
N ALA A 938 -22.86 32.95 -33.75
CA ALA A 938 -23.41 33.94 -34.66
C ALA A 938 -22.40 35.10 -34.80
N THR A 939 -21.87 35.31 -36.00
CA THR A 939 -20.93 36.40 -36.22
C THR A 939 -21.70 37.65 -36.63
N LEU A 940 -21.58 38.71 -35.82
CA LEU A 940 -22.07 40.02 -36.22
C LEU A 940 -20.93 40.76 -36.94
N GLN A 941 -21.05 40.93 -38.25
CA GLN A 941 -20.15 41.79 -39.01
C GLN A 941 -20.66 43.22 -39.04
N ILE A 942 -19.83 44.13 -38.54
CA ILE A 942 -20.13 45.57 -38.56
C ILE A 942 -19.28 46.22 -39.64
N VAL A 943 -19.96 46.79 -40.64
CA VAL A 943 -19.32 47.53 -41.74
C VAL A 943 -19.81 48.97 -41.71
N LYS A 944 -18.88 49.92 -41.60
CA LYS A 944 -19.17 51.34 -41.76
C LYS A 944 -18.90 51.78 -43.20
N VAL A 945 -19.93 52.33 -43.84
CA VAL A 945 -19.86 52.97 -45.15
C VAL A 945 -19.93 54.49 -44.96
N VAL A 946 -18.97 55.21 -45.53
CA VAL A 946 -18.95 56.68 -45.54
C VAL A 946 -19.32 57.15 -46.94
N GLU A 947 -20.45 57.83 -47.09
CA GLU A 947 -20.84 58.43 -48.37
C GLU A 947 -20.04 59.73 -48.62
N GLY A 948 -19.23 59.74 -49.68
CA GLY A 948 -18.62 60.97 -50.19
C GLY A 948 -17.24 61.37 -49.63
N GLY A 949 -16.52 60.50 -48.91
CA GLY A 949 -15.16 60.82 -48.44
C GLY A 949 -14.32 59.61 -48.02
N THR A 950 -12.99 59.81 -47.89
CA THR A 950 -12.04 58.85 -47.33
C THR A 950 -11.77 59.21 -45.87
N VAL A 951 -12.43 58.52 -44.94
CA VAL A 951 -12.11 58.63 -43.49
C VAL A 951 -11.40 57.34 -43.08
N SER A 952 -10.19 57.45 -42.54
CA SER A 952 -9.38 56.31 -42.07
C SER A 952 -9.47 56.06 -40.56
N ASP A 953 -10.06 57.00 -39.81
CA ASP A 953 -10.07 56.91 -38.36
C ASP A 953 -11.11 55.88 -37.88
N PRO A 954 -10.76 55.03 -36.90
CA PRO A 954 -11.69 54.06 -36.35
C PRO A 954 -12.86 54.74 -35.64
N PHE A 955 -14.07 54.26 -35.90
CA PHE A 955 -15.31 54.71 -35.27
C PHE A 955 -15.64 53.80 -34.09
N THR A 956 -15.98 54.37 -32.95
CA THR A 956 -16.40 53.60 -31.80
C THR A 956 -17.89 53.32 -31.88
N VAL A 957 -18.28 52.04 -31.91
CA VAL A 957 -19.68 51.61 -31.83
C VAL A 957 -19.90 50.81 -30.56
N THR A 958 -21.06 51.00 -29.95
CA THR A 958 -21.54 50.18 -28.83
C THR A 958 -22.52 49.15 -29.38
N VAL A 959 -22.28 47.88 -29.06
CA VAL A 959 -23.10 46.75 -29.46
C VAL A 959 -23.78 46.20 -28.22
N THR A 960 -25.11 46.18 -28.22
CA THR A 960 -25.91 45.63 -27.13
C THR A 960 -26.72 44.44 -27.65
N GLY A 961 -26.84 43.38 -26.86
CA GLY A 961 -27.50 42.13 -27.23
C GLY A 961 -28.34 41.53 -26.10
N PRO A 962 -28.83 40.29 -26.27
CA PRO A 962 -29.53 39.53 -25.24
C PRO A 962 -28.73 39.41 -23.93
N ASN A 963 -29.41 39.06 -22.84
CA ASN A 963 -28.80 38.75 -21.53
C ASN A 963 -27.83 39.80 -20.98
N GLY A 964 -28.01 41.07 -21.36
CA GLY A 964 -27.17 42.17 -20.90
C GLY A 964 -25.82 42.29 -21.62
N TYR A 965 -25.60 41.57 -22.73
CA TYR A 965 -24.41 41.72 -23.56
C TYR A 965 -24.25 43.18 -23.99
N ASN A 966 -23.11 43.78 -23.67
CA ASN A 966 -22.78 45.16 -24.01
C ASN A 966 -21.27 45.29 -24.20
N THR A 967 -20.85 45.62 -25.42
CA THR A 967 -19.43 45.83 -25.76
C THR A 967 -19.25 47.08 -26.59
N THR A 968 -18.03 47.61 -26.58
CA THR A 968 -17.65 48.76 -27.39
C THR A 968 -16.48 48.35 -28.30
N VAL A 969 -16.65 48.54 -29.61
CA VAL A 969 -15.66 48.14 -30.62
C VAL A 969 -15.32 49.29 -31.56
N ASN A 970 -14.06 49.29 -32.01
CA ASN A 970 -13.56 50.25 -32.98
C ASN A 970 -13.66 49.66 -34.39
N VAL A 971 -14.40 50.31 -35.27
CA VAL A 971 -14.69 49.89 -36.64
C VAL A 971 -13.99 50.83 -37.61
N VAL A 972 -13.14 50.31 -38.49
CA VAL A 972 -12.49 51.10 -39.54
C VAL A 972 -13.37 51.12 -40.79
N ALA A 973 -13.58 52.29 -41.40
CA ALA A 973 -14.41 52.39 -42.60
C ALA A 973 -13.90 51.45 -43.72
N GLY A 974 -14.82 50.73 -44.36
CA GLY A 974 -14.52 49.80 -45.45
C GLY A 974 -13.85 48.49 -45.05
N THR A 975 -13.48 48.30 -43.78
CA THR A 975 -12.94 47.03 -43.27
C THR A 975 -13.96 46.40 -42.31
N PRO A 976 -14.52 45.21 -42.62
CA PRO A 976 -15.45 44.54 -41.70
C PRO A 976 -14.80 44.25 -40.36
N THR A 977 -15.48 44.58 -39.27
CA THR A 977 -15.10 44.17 -37.91
C THR A 977 -16.05 43.07 -37.45
N ALA A 978 -15.51 41.90 -37.11
CA ALA A 978 -16.30 40.74 -36.69
C ALA A 978 -16.36 40.65 -35.16
N LEU A 979 -17.57 40.43 -34.64
CA LEU A 979 -17.81 39.99 -33.27
C LEU A 979 -18.27 38.54 -33.31
N ALA A 980 -17.55 37.65 -32.63
CA ALA A 980 -17.82 36.22 -32.55
C ALA A 980 -18.44 35.84 -31.20
N ASN A 981 -18.90 34.59 -31.08
CA ASN A 981 -19.48 34.00 -29.87
C ASN A 981 -20.71 34.77 -29.36
N LEU A 982 -21.55 35.23 -30.29
CA LEU A 982 -22.78 35.91 -29.95
C LEU A 982 -23.91 34.89 -29.78
N GLU A 983 -24.67 35.06 -28.69
CA GLU A 983 -25.92 34.32 -28.51
C GLU A 983 -26.93 34.65 -29.61
N ALA A 984 -27.82 33.70 -29.91
CA ALA A 984 -28.90 33.95 -30.86
C ALA A 984 -29.85 35.05 -30.33
N GLY A 985 -29.97 36.17 -31.05
CA GLY A 985 -30.92 37.21 -30.68
C GLY A 985 -30.74 38.52 -31.45
N GLN A 986 -31.49 39.54 -31.03
CA GLN A 986 -31.47 40.85 -31.68
C GLN A 986 -30.38 41.75 -31.07
N TYR A 987 -29.42 42.16 -31.89
CA TYR A 987 -28.36 43.08 -31.49
C TYR A 987 -28.67 44.51 -31.96
N THR A 988 -28.38 45.49 -31.12
CA THR A 988 -28.46 46.92 -31.45
C THR A 988 -27.05 47.49 -31.50
N VAL A 989 -26.66 48.04 -32.66
CA VAL A 989 -25.39 48.73 -32.88
C VAL A 989 -25.63 50.23 -32.88
N VAL A 990 -25.03 50.94 -31.92
CA VAL A 990 -25.13 52.39 -31.80
C VAL A 990 -23.75 52.99 -31.96
N GLU A 991 -23.56 53.83 -32.97
CA GLU A 991 -22.36 54.63 -33.08
C GLU A 991 -22.31 55.64 -31.92
N ALA A 992 -21.23 55.63 -31.13
CA ALA A 992 -21.00 56.69 -30.16
C ALA A 992 -20.79 57.98 -30.94
N SER A 993 -21.66 58.99 -30.73
CA SER A 993 -21.73 60.19 -31.58
C SER A 993 -20.36 60.72 -31.96
N PRO A 994 -20.13 61.07 -33.25
CA PRO A 994 -18.87 61.69 -33.65
C PRO A 994 -18.72 62.98 -32.85
N ALA A 995 -17.57 63.17 -32.22
CA ALA A 995 -17.14 64.47 -31.78
C ALA A 995 -17.02 65.37 -33.02
N ALA A 996 -18.10 66.10 -33.32
CA ALA A 996 -18.25 67.22 -34.24
C ALA A 996 -17.54 67.12 -35.61
N SER A 997 -18.32 67.05 -36.69
CA SER A 997 -17.87 67.63 -37.97
C SER A 997 -17.68 69.14 -37.79
N ILE A 998 -16.50 69.67 -38.12
CA ILE A 998 -16.46 70.98 -38.75
C ILE A 998 -16.65 70.76 -40.25
N ALA A 999 -17.84 71.19 -40.70
CA ALA A 999 -18.32 71.54 -42.04
C ALA A 999 -18.14 70.53 -43.20
#